data_AF-A0A6P8EI11-F1
#
_entry.id   AF-A0A6P8EI11-F1
#
_cell.length_a   1.000
_cell.length_b   1.000
_cell.length_c   1.000
_cell.angle_alpha   90.00
_cell.angle_beta   90.00
_cell.angle_gamma   90.00
#
_symmetry.space_group_name_H-M   'P 1'
#
loop_
_entity.id
_entity.type
_entity.pdbx_description
1 polymer ?
#
loop_
_entity_poly.entity_id
_entity_poly.type
_entity_poly.pdbx_seq_one_letter_code
_entity_poly.pdbx_strand_id
1 'polypeptide(L)'
;MMWKLRNLDMEEAYIWLQRLSSMEKDGTFCLVVVPPSGVQQVDIVEDKGEEFFDPLREPNSNVVGSLDTEDDIGHPSVVVSTEVPGQENAKREWTSFKRFLMQRFPVSKMVSISAMSDGILRSGKGYEKLSMSTDPDELDDSQKFSEEGIRSIARQEYISRLKEFKEKFADAWQSGDRVTSLKLAIKVAKLLTDTSVGQFYPTLFVLATDIMEMLGDMVWERVKQKAEYAEDGTFLCSLPASFRADDVGLDAKETCNNWFCKIGSVKELLPRIYLELALLPCWRFLVDQPIDSIQRLVMMARGVADPLACSYCRLYIARCAQKLPSVDTGSLIRCINDTKHLLMHSMSLREGSQESSKDRRKSLVSLMEPSIEYIMRHIFQDASLKLLESAVVEFGLGNTEAHGSNPSISIIVHNLIKELPVDMVNSKTIDIINLIECCNDYTLDQCLNYRLLGFRLSESKYSLHIVTVVDRVIRVVSQKDMLDEYLKVVDAYVDLIFQNHMDDHLVKILDGISKRICNKGMVGDELACLQSILVKLLSHFKNLEDIFSLNHFLEILDMMYGRSRMIVNMHILDKATRGGLICDPTTIQLLFEVSQALNDSIDQVNVRDEDLQQPARMISRFIDKVSYGADRERHLAFLVECRRAFGSTNELKETLVHSSNSLAVKALIERKNHLDFLKSCIAFSEVTISSVTALVRQLKLYLETAEVALLGGLVSHSDGLVQSAISCMQSVDLVDVSRGPTDADETLNFLQKICGFLIILPGNPEKGAVYTPKSLFALLNSQSWMTPRMRARICCAMISLSATLSQKNLPYHASKSGIPSNDILFYGNSAYFGELVSFSEEVVRKLVDAIKQEPSPVARGSMALEACNCIALSFKMSCEISAICFELLEMARRGLGAKDRYLKSTINLMDSYSTSPQLCQ
;
A
#
# COMPACT_ATOMS: atom_id res chain seq x y z
N MET A 1 -4.44 2.71 75.21
CA MET A 1 -4.90 3.51 74.05
C MET A 1 -3.80 3.47 73.00
N MET A 2 -3.81 2.46 72.13
CA MET A 2 -2.71 2.23 71.19
C MET A 2 -3.33 1.71 69.89
N TRP A 3 -2.91 2.23 68.75
CA TRP A 3 -3.27 1.68 67.43
C TRP A 3 -2.75 0.24 67.37
N LYS A 4 -3.67 -0.71 67.21
CA LYS A 4 -3.32 -2.13 67.11
C LYS A 4 -3.79 -2.64 65.76
N LEU A 5 -2.87 -3.11 64.94
CA LEU A 5 -3.20 -3.80 63.70
C LEU A 5 -3.96 -5.11 64.02
N ARG A 6 -4.93 -5.46 63.18
CA ARG A 6 -5.77 -6.65 63.38
C ARG A 6 -5.02 -7.88 62.88
N ASN A 7 -5.02 -8.95 63.67
CA ASN A 7 -4.59 -10.27 63.20
C ASN A 7 -5.79 -10.87 62.46
N LEU A 8 -5.66 -11.04 61.14
CA LEU A 8 -6.73 -11.56 60.29
C LEU A 8 -6.65 -13.10 60.23
N ASP A 9 -7.79 -13.77 60.18
CA ASP A 9 -7.82 -15.21 59.90
C ASP A 9 -7.51 -15.48 58.41
N MET A 10 -7.00 -16.68 58.10
CA MET A 10 -6.51 -17.06 56.76
C MET A 10 -7.53 -16.81 55.63
N GLU A 11 -8.82 -17.02 55.90
CA GLU A 11 -9.91 -16.85 54.93
C GLU A 11 -10.24 -15.36 54.68
N GLU A 12 -10.15 -14.52 55.73
CA GLU A 12 -10.26 -13.06 55.60
C GLU A 12 -9.07 -12.49 54.81
N ALA A 13 -7.84 -12.95 55.11
CA ALA A 13 -6.63 -12.52 54.40
C ALA A 13 -6.68 -12.82 52.89
N TYR A 14 -7.29 -13.95 52.49
CA TYR A 14 -7.46 -14.33 51.08
C TYR A 14 -8.44 -13.41 50.32
N ILE A 15 -9.56 -13.02 50.94
CA ILE A 15 -10.56 -12.10 50.35
C ILE A 15 -9.97 -10.69 50.15
N TRP A 16 -9.11 -10.26 51.09
CA TRP A 16 -8.36 -9.01 50.99
C TRP A 16 -7.43 -8.96 49.77
N LEU A 17 -6.81 -10.08 49.44
CA LEU A 17 -5.92 -10.21 48.29
C LEU A 17 -6.67 -10.22 46.96
N GLN A 18 -7.88 -10.81 46.91
CA GLN A 18 -8.76 -10.64 45.75
C GLN A 18 -9.14 -9.18 45.52
N ARG A 19 -9.23 -8.31 46.54
CA ARG A 19 -9.46 -6.87 46.35
C ARG A 19 -8.24 -6.13 45.82
N LEU A 20 -7.03 -6.54 46.21
CA LEU A 20 -5.77 -6.03 45.64
C LEU A 20 -5.59 -6.48 44.18
N SER A 21 -6.07 -7.67 43.79
CA SER A 21 -6.00 -8.22 42.44
C SER A 21 -7.21 -7.89 41.53
N SER A 22 -8.41 -7.64 42.07
CA SER A 22 -9.64 -7.42 41.28
C SER A 22 -9.80 -6.00 40.72
N MET A 23 -8.85 -5.10 40.97
CA MET A 23 -8.79 -3.80 40.30
C MET A 23 -8.20 -3.87 38.87
N GLU A 24 -7.98 -5.08 38.33
CA GLU A 24 -7.12 -5.37 37.18
C GLU A 24 -7.85 -5.92 35.94
N LYS A 25 -9.18 -5.77 35.81
CA LYS A 25 -9.87 -6.21 34.58
C LYS A 25 -9.73 -5.19 33.44
N ASP A 26 -8.59 -5.25 32.75
CA ASP A 26 -8.50 -5.32 31.29
C ASP A 26 -7.01 -5.49 30.90
N GLY A 27 -6.63 -6.69 30.43
CA GLY A 27 -5.33 -6.90 29.79
C GLY A 27 -4.66 -8.27 30.01
N THR A 28 -5.14 -9.30 29.28
CA THR A 28 -4.44 -10.56 28.86
C THR A 28 -4.02 -11.59 29.94
N PHE A 29 -4.26 -12.91 29.85
CA PHE A 29 -4.73 -13.83 28.78
C PHE A 29 -5.53 -15.04 29.35
N CYS A 30 -6.30 -15.69 28.46
CA CYS A 30 -7.08 -16.96 28.53
C CYS A 30 -8.60 -16.78 28.81
N LEU A 31 -9.58 -17.25 28.03
CA LEU A 31 -9.70 -18.20 26.90
C LEU A 31 -10.97 -17.88 26.05
N VAL A 32 -10.88 -18.16 24.75
CA VAL A 32 -11.86 -18.28 23.63
C VAL A 32 -13.36 -18.46 23.95
N VAL A 33 -14.27 -17.74 23.24
CA VAL A 33 -15.44 -18.24 22.43
C VAL A 33 -15.90 -17.16 21.41
N VAL A 34 -16.16 -17.58 20.16
CA VAL A 34 -16.49 -16.83 18.91
C VAL A 34 -18.02 -16.72 18.67
N PRO A 35 -18.54 -15.78 17.82
CA PRO A 35 -19.94 -15.33 17.75
C PRO A 35 -20.75 -15.89 16.54
N PRO A 36 -22.02 -15.46 16.34
CA PRO A 36 -22.61 -15.33 14.98
C PRO A 36 -23.40 -14.00 14.80
N SER A 37 -23.21 -13.19 13.73
CA SER A 37 -23.84 -13.15 12.38
C SER A 37 -25.39 -13.07 12.38
N GLY A 38 -26.12 -12.28 11.57
CA GLY A 38 -25.82 -11.59 10.31
C GLY A 38 -27.02 -10.76 9.78
N VAL A 39 -27.03 -10.60 8.46
CA VAL A 39 -27.51 -9.51 7.57
C VAL A 39 -28.98 -9.65 7.10
N GLN A 40 -29.66 -8.56 6.69
CA GLN A 40 -30.29 -8.34 5.35
C GLN A 40 -31.49 -7.36 5.29
N GLN A 41 -31.41 -6.50 4.27
CA GLN A 41 -32.46 -5.66 3.65
C GLN A 41 -33.48 -6.51 2.87
N VAL A 42 -34.68 -5.95 2.62
CA VAL A 42 -35.56 -6.32 1.49
C VAL A 42 -36.29 -5.08 0.92
N ASP A 43 -36.42 -5.11 -0.41
CA ASP A 43 -37.02 -4.23 -1.43
C ASP A 43 -38.56 -4.01 -1.41
N ILE A 44 -39.08 -3.14 -2.30
CA ILE A 44 -40.07 -3.40 -3.41
C ILE A 44 -40.97 -2.15 -3.71
N VAL A 45 -40.94 -1.49 -4.90
CA VAL A 45 -41.63 -1.62 -6.25
C VAL A 45 -42.91 -0.75 -6.43
N GLU A 46 -43.11 -0.27 -7.69
CA GLU A 46 -44.35 -0.02 -8.48
C GLU A 46 -44.67 1.46 -8.83
N ASP A 47 -45.25 1.88 -9.98
CA ASP A 47 -45.46 1.38 -11.36
C ASP A 47 -46.26 2.49 -12.15
N LYS A 48 -46.18 2.51 -13.50
CA LYS A 48 -47.08 3.14 -14.54
C LYS A 48 -47.30 4.68 -14.57
N GLY A 49 -47.49 5.34 -15.72
CA GLY A 49 -47.78 4.89 -17.10
C GLY A 49 -47.70 6.01 -18.15
N GLU A 50 -47.86 5.64 -19.41
CA GLU A 50 -47.79 6.46 -20.63
C GLU A 50 -49.13 7.10 -21.02
N GLU A 51 -49.07 8.23 -21.76
CA GLU A 51 -50.00 8.76 -22.80
C GLU A 51 -49.65 10.25 -23.00
N PHE A 52 -49.66 10.95 -24.14
CA PHE A 52 -49.98 10.74 -25.55
C PHE A 52 -49.47 12.01 -26.31
N PHE A 53 -49.23 11.93 -27.62
CA PHE A 53 -48.62 12.96 -28.49
C PHE A 53 -49.66 13.93 -29.10
N ASP A 54 -49.26 15.15 -29.52
CA ASP A 54 -49.85 15.80 -30.70
C ASP A 54 -48.77 16.56 -31.51
N PRO A 55 -48.47 16.13 -32.75
CA PRO A 55 -47.48 16.72 -33.66
C PRO A 55 -48.08 17.90 -34.46
N LEU A 56 -47.24 18.72 -35.11
CA LEU A 56 -47.59 19.74 -36.14
C LEU A 56 -47.69 21.23 -35.72
N ARG A 57 -46.82 21.76 -34.86
CA ARG A 57 -46.54 23.21 -34.86
C ARG A 57 -45.05 23.57 -34.82
N GLU A 58 -44.50 23.82 -36.01
CA GLU A 58 -43.63 24.98 -36.25
C GLU A 58 -44.54 26.07 -36.89
N PRO A 59 -44.29 27.41 -36.78
CA PRO A 59 -42.95 28.02 -36.81
C PRO A 59 -42.74 29.36 -36.03
N ASN A 60 -41.47 29.79 -36.02
CA ASN A 60 -40.96 31.17 -35.94
C ASN A 60 -41.05 32.03 -34.65
N SER A 61 -39.84 32.43 -34.22
CA SER A 61 -39.40 33.74 -33.71
C SER A 61 -40.35 34.57 -32.84
N ASN A 62 -39.98 34.77 -31.57
CA ASN A 62 -39.62 36.10 -31.06
C ASN A 62 -38.98 36.05 -29.67
N VAL A 63 -37.98 36.92 -29.53
CA VAL A 63 -37.24 37.29 -28.32
C VAL A 63 -38.19 37.96 -27.31
N VAL A 64 -38.04 37.63 -26.03
CA VAL A 64 -37.91 38.53 -24.84
C VAL A 64 -37.71 37.63 -23.63
N GLY A 65 -36.65 37.91 -22.86
CA GLY A 65 -36.15 37.02 -21.81
C GLY A 65 -36.52 37.37 -20.38
N SER A 66 -35.89 36.67 -19.46
CA SER A 66 -35.46 37.17 -18.17
C SER A 66 -34.24 36.36 -17.73
N LEU A 67 -33.22 37.07 -17.27
CA LEU A 67 -32.09 36.50 -16.55
C LEU A 67 -32.59 35.76 -15.31
N ASP A 68 -31.95 34.64 -14.98
CA ASP A 68 -31.32 34.51 -13.67
C ASP A 68 -30.14 33.53 -13.79
N THR A 69 -28.98 34.05 -13.41
CA THR A 69 -27.69 33.39 -13.30
C THR A 69 -27.62 32.67 -11.96
N GLU A 70 -27.44 31.35 -11.94
CA GLU A 70 -26.70 30.68 -10.86
C GLU A 70 -25.91 29.48 -11.44
N ASP A 71 -24.63 29.47 -11.10
CA ASP A 71 -23.68 28.39 -11.32
C ASP A 71 -24.16 27.10 -10.68
N ASP A 72 -24.25 25.99 -11.42
CA ASP A 72 -24.06 24.68 -10.80
C ASP A 72 -23.49 23.62 -11.74
N ILE A 73 -22.72 22.75 -11.11
CA ILE A 73 -21.75 21.80 -11.63
C ILE A 73 -22.45 20.67 -12.41
N GLY A 74 -22.15 20.57 -13.71
CA GLY A 74 -22.74 19.58 -14.61
C GLY A 74 -22.38 18.13 -14.25
N HIS A 75 -23.34 17.41 -13.66
CA HIS A 75 -23.44 15.96 -13.73
C HIS A 75 -23.75 15.53 -15.18
N PRO A 76 -23.11 14.48 -15.72
CA PRO A 76 -23.41 14.00 -17.06
C PRO A 76 -24.81 13.34 -17.08
N SER A 77 -25.72 13.90 -17.85
CA SER A 77 -27.04 13.30 -18.11
C SER A 77 -26.87 11.99 -18.88
N VAL A 78 -27.37 10.91 -18.30
CA VAL A 78 -27.48 9.60 -18.93
C VAL A 78 -28.62 9.66 -19.94
N VAL A 79 -28.29 9.75 -21.22
CA VAL A 79 -29.21 9.42 -22.32
C VAL A 79 -29.13 7.91 -22.50
N VAL A 80 -30.17 7.20 -22.07
CA VAL A 80 -30.32 5.75 -22.30
C VAL A 80 -30.61 5.55 -23.79
N SER A 81 -29.58 5.20 -24.55
CA SER A 81 -29.72 4.60 -25.88
C SER A 81 -29.55 3.10 -25.71
N THR A 82 -30.51 2.31 -26.19
CA THR A 82 -30.49 0.84 -26.14
C THR A 82 -29.42 0.31 -27.08
N GLU A 83 -28.15 0.30 -26.66
CA GLU A 83 -27.02 -0.22 -27.43
C GLU A 83 -26.67 -1.67 -27.01
N VAL A 84 -26.19 -2.46 -27.96
CA VAL A 84 -25.83 -3.88 -27.79
C VAL A 84 -24.64 -4.00 -26.80
N PRO A 85 -24.63 -4.97 -25.85
CA PRO A 85 -23.63 -5.07 -24.77
C PRO A 85 -22.15 -5.02 -25.18
N GLY A 86 -21.81 -5.38 -26.43
CA GLY A 86 -20.44 -5.33 -26.94
C GLY A 86 -19.92 -3.93 -27.30
N GLN A 87 -20.81 -2.97 -27.63
CA GLN A 87 -20.40 -1.62 -28.05
C GLN A 87 -19.99 -0.72 -26.87
N GLU A 88 -20.62 -0.89 -25.70
CA GLU A 88 -20.27 -0.14 -24.49
C GLU A 88 -18.85 -0.47 -23.99
N ASN A 89 -18.47 -1.75 -24.03
CA ASN A 89 -17.12 -2.18 -23.64
C ASN A 89 -16.06 -1.61 -24.58
N ALA A 90 -16.27 -1.67 -25.91
CA ALA A 90 -15.37 -1.08 -26.90
C ALA A 90 -15.21 0.44 -26.73
N LYS A 91 -16.29 1.16 -26.37
CA LYS A 91 -16.27 2.61 -26.09
C LYS A 91 -15.49 2.95 -24.81
N ARG A 92 -15.63 2.12 -23.77
CA ARG A 92 -14.88 2.25 -22.51
C ARG A 92 -13.39 1.99 -22.73
N GLU A 93 -13.04 0.93 -23.45
CA GLU A 93 -11.66 0.60 -23.82
C GLU A 93 -11.00 1.73 -24.61
N TRP A 94 -11.70 2.28 -25.60
CA TRP A 94 -11.21 3.40 -26.40
C TRP A 94 -10.95 4.66 -25.57
N THR A 95 -11.84 4.98 -24.62
CA THR A 95 -11.68 6.12 -23.71
C THR A 95 -10.45 5.94 -22.81
N SER A 96 -10.24 4.73 -22.29
CA SER A 96 -9.06 4.39 -21.51
C SER A 96 -7.78 4.48 -22.35
N PHE A 97 -7.81 4.02 -23.60
CA PHE A 97 -6.68 4.11 -24.53
C PHE A 97 -6.33 5.56 -24.89
N LYS A 98 -7.32 6.42 -25.16
CA LYS A 98 -7.11 7.87 -25.36
C LYS A 98 -6.42 8.52 -24.16
N ARG A 99 -6.85 8.18 -22.93
CA ARG A 99 -6.22 8.68 -21.69
C ARG A 99 -4.77 8.21 -21.57
N PHE A 100 -4.51 6.94 -21.87
CA PHE A 100 -3.16 6.37 -21.90
C PHE A 100 -2.24 7.12 -22.88
N LEU A 101 -2.69 7.38 -24.11
CA LEU A 101 -1.90 8.13 -25.10
C LEU A 101 -1.53 9.54 -24.62
N MET A 102 -2.45 10.22 -23.93
CA MET A 102 -2.19 11.57 -23.41
C MET A 102 -1.24 11.59 -22.19
N GLN A 103 -1.15 10.48 -21.44
CA GLN A 103 -0.30 10.35 -20.25
C GLN A 103 1.11 9.82 -20.57
N ARG A 104 1.24 8.87 -21.51
CA ARG A 104 2.50 8.20 -21.85
C ARG A 104 3.56 9.15 -22.41
N PHE A 105 3.13 10.21 -23.10
CA PHE A 105 4.02 11.16 -23.75
C PHE A 105 3.95 12.53 -23.07
N PRO A 106 4.70 12.76 -21.98
CA PRO A 106 4.76 14.05 -21.32
C PRO A 106 5.43 15.08 -22.24
N VAL A 107 4.65 16.05 -22.70
CA VAL A 107 5.08 17.03 -23.72
C VAL A 107 5.77 18.23 -23.08
N SER A 108 6.82 18.75 -23.72
CA SER A 108 7.42 20.06 -23.44
C SER A 108 6.37 21.19 -23.42
N LYS A 109 6.63 22.27 -22.66
CA LYS A 109 5.71 23.43 -22.58
C LYS A 109 5.42 24.08 -23.95
N MET A 110 6.34 23.93 -24.91
CA MET A 110 6.22 24.42 -26.28
C MET A 110 6.13 23.25 -27.27
N VAL A 111 5.29 23.43 -28.30
CA VAL A 111 5.05 22.50 -29.40
C VAL A 111 5.54 23.14 -30.69
N SER A 112 6.40 22.44 -31.42
CA SER A 112 6.83 22.83 -32.77
C SER A 112 5.72 22.57 -33.78
N ILE A 113 5.41 23.55 -34.63
CA ILE A 113 4.37 23.46 -35.65
C ILE A 113 4.91 23.89 -37.01
N SER A 114 4.42 23.24 -38.06
CA SER A 114 4.66 23.63 -39.45
C SER A 114 3.93 24.94 -39.79
N ALA A 115 4.38 25.62 -40.86
CA ALA A 115 3.73 26.84 -41.35
C ALA A 115 2.26 26.61 -41.76
N MET A 116 1.94 25.42 -42.29
CA MET A 116 0.55 25.04 -42.63
C MET A 116 -0.32 24.96 -41.37
N SER A 117 0.14 24.25 -40.34
CA SER A 117 -0.58 24.15 -39.05
C SER A 117 -0.72 25.50 -38.36
N ASP A 118 0.30 26.36 -38.41
CA ASP A 118 0.22 27.72 -37.88
C ASP A 118 -0.88 28.52 -38.59
N GLY A 119 -0.95 28.43 -39.93
CA GLY A 119 -2.00 29.06 -40.73
C GLY A 119 -3.40 28.57 -40.36
N ILE A 120 -3.59 27.26 -40.20
CA ILE A 120 -4.87 26.67 -39.79
C ILE A 120 -5.27 27.17 -38.41
N LEU A 121 -4.34 27.16 -37.44
CA LEU A 121 -4.62 27.56 -36.07
C LEU A 121 -4.84 29.09 -35.92
N ARG A 122 -4.28 29.93 -36.80
CA ARG A 122 -4.42 31.40 -36.74
C ARG A 122 -5.66 31.93 -37.45
N SER A 123 -6.29 31.14 -38.33
CA SER A 123 -7.55 31.47 -39.02
C SER A 123 -8.75 31.73 -38.07
N GLY A 124 -8.60 31.54 -36.76
CA GLY A 124 -9.68 31.69 -35.76
C GLY A 124 -9.82 33.08 -35.12
N LYS A 125 -8.84 33.99 -35.22
CA LYS A 125 -8.93 35.34 -34.65
C LYS A 125 -9.40 36.36 -35.68
N GLY A 126 -10.49 37.07 -35.35
CA GLY A 126 -10.84 38.33 -35.99
C GLY A 126 -9.72 39.36 -35.78
N TYR A 127 -8.85 39.49 -36.78
CA TYR A 127 -8.07 40.68 -37.05
C TYR A 127 -8.44 41.14 -38.46
N GLU A 128 -9.67 41.63 -38.61
CA GLU A 128 -9.97 42.56 -39.69
C GLU A 128 -9.31 43.89 -39.34
N LYS A 129 -8.13 44.15 -39.92
CA LYS A 129 -7.83 45.51 -40.40
C LYS A 129 -6.74 45.51 -41.45
N LEU A 130 -7.12 46.12 -42.58
CA LEU A 130 -6.32 46.54 -43.74
C LEU A 130 -6.00 45.43 -44.76
N SER A 131 -6.91 45.23 -45.71
CA SER A 131 -6.75 45.81 -47.05
C SER A 131 -8.07 45.74 -47.82
N MET A 132 -8.58 46.92 -48.14
CA MET A 132 -9.70 47.13 -49.07
C MET A 132 -9.18 46.96 -50.50
N SER A 133 -9.61 45.91 -51.19
CA SER A 133 -9.89 45.96 -52.63
C SER A 133 -10.67 44.72 -53.05
N THR A 134 -11.84 44.97 -53.61
CA THR A 134 -12.75 44.08 -54.30
C THR A 134 -12.03 43.27 -55.40
N ASP A 135 -12.09 41.94 -55.38
CA ASP A 135 -12.26 41.11 -56.59
C ASP A 135 -12.51 39.63 -56.21
N PRO A 136 -13.48 38.94 -56.83
CA PRO A 136 -13.77 37.53 -56.58
C PRO A 136 -13.18 36.65 -57.68
N ASP A 137 -11.86 36.46 -57.72
CA ASP A 137 -11.22 35.48 -58.62
C ASP A 137 -9.75 35.22 -58.24
N GLU A 138 -9.49 34.69 -57.03
CA GLU A 138 -8.18 34.10 -56.72
C GLU A 138 -8.36 32.79 -55.93
N LEU A 139 -8.71 31.73 -56.65
CA LEU A 139 -8.55 30.33 -56.22
C LEU A 139 -7.55 29.59 -57.12
N ASP A 140 -6.55 30.29 -57.64
CA ASP A 140 -5.44 29.67 -58.38
C ASP A 140 -4.14 30.45 -58.19
N ASP A 141 -3.54 30.35 -57.00
CA ASP A 141 -2.12 30.67 -56.85
C ASP A 141 -1.47 29.71 -55.85
N SER A 142 -0.97 28.61 -56.41
CA SER A 142 -0.28 27.53 -55.69
C SER A 142 1.24 27.74 -55.62
N GLN A 143 1.71 29.00 -55.70
CA GLN A 143 3.14 29.26 -55.84
C GLN A 143 3.62 30.55 -55.16
N LYS A 144 3.53 30.60 -53.82
CA LYS A 144 4.34 31.51 -52.96
C LYS A 144 4.30 31.08 -51.47
N PHE A 145 4.67 29.84 -51.19
CA PHE A 145 5.06 29.40 -49.84
C PHE A 145 6.57 29.12 -49.83
N SER A 146 7.37 30.18 -49.86
CA SER A 146 8.82 30.09 -49.67
C SER A 146 9.23 31.07 -48.57
N GLU A 147 8.98 30.67 -47.32
CA GLU A 147 9.72 31.09 -46.14
C GLU A 147 9.50 30.00 -45.07
N GLU A 148 10.41 29.02 -45.08
CA GLU A 148 10.43 27.87 -44.19
C GLU A 148 10.83 28.29 -42.77
N GLY A 149 9.93 28.11 -41.80
CA GLY A 149 10.25 28.23 -40.38
C GLY A 149 9.31 27.39 -39.52
N ILE A 150 9.87 26.40 -38.83
CA ILE A 150 9.19 25.71 -37.73
C ILE A 150 8.98 26.74 -36.61
N ARG A 151 7.72 26.98 -36.23
CA ARG A 151 7.36 27.92 -35.16
C ARG A 151 6.99 27.14 -33.90
N SER A 152 7.22 27.72 -32.71
CA SER A 152 6.81 27.13 -31.45
C SER A 152 5.56 27.83 -30.89
N ILE A 153 4.56 27.06 -30.48
CA ILE A 153 3.35 27.53 -29.79
C ILE A 153 3.24 26.88 -28.41
N ALA A 154 2.62 27.56 -27.45
CA ALA A 154 2.37 26.95 -26.14
C ALA A 154 1.37 25.79 -26.27
N ARG A 155 1.66 24.66 -25.59
CA ARG A 155 0.79 23.48 -25.60
C ARG A 155 -0.66 23.81 -25.27
N GLN A 156 -0.87 24.61 -24.21
CA GLN A 156 -2.21 24.96 -23.76
C GLN A 156 -2.96 25.80 -24.80
N GLU A 157 -2.25 26.66 -25.52
CA GLU A 157 -2.83 27.46 -26.60
C GLU A 157 -3.27 26.56 -27.77
N TYR A 158 -2.46 25.57 -28.15
CA TYR A 158 -2.84 24.59 -29.17
C TYR A 158 -4.12 23.84 -28.75
N ILE A 159 -4.15 23.31 -27.52
CA ILE A 159 -5.31 22.57 -27.00
C ILE A 159 -6.56 23.46 -26.96
N SER A 160 -6.43 24.71 -26.49
CA SER A 160 -7.55 25.65 -26.45
C SER A 160 -8.12 25.94 -27.85
N ARG A 161 -7.27 26.11 -28.87
CA ARG A 161 -7.72 26.31 -30.26
C ARG A 161 -8.45 25.09 -30.83
N LEU A 162 -8.01 23.87 -30.51
CA LEU A 162 -8.73 22.65 -30.90
C LEU A 162 -10.10 22.53 -30.21
N LYS A 163 -10.20 22.95 -28.94
CA LYS A 163 -11.49 23.03 -28.24
C LYS A 163 -12.42 24.07 -28.86
N GLU A 164 -11.89 25.23 -29.23
CA GLU A 164 -12.64 26.27 -29.94
C GLU A 164 -13.15 25.76 -31.30
N PHE A 165 -12.34 24.98 -32.04
CA PHE A 165 -12.82 24.34 -33.28
C PHE A 165 -13.95 23.34 -33.02
N LYS A 166 -13.90 22.60 -31.91
CA LYS A 166 -14.97 21.67 -31.51
C LYS A 166 -16.27 22.40 -31.18
N GLU A 167 -16.19 23.50 -30.45
CA GLU A 167 -17.35 24.36 -30.12
C GLU A 167 -17.95 24.97 -31.39
N LYS A 168 -17.14 25.64 -32.21
CA LYS A 168 -17.58 26.22 -33.51
C LYS A 168 -18.19 25.18 -34.44
N PHE A 169 -17.67 23.96 -34.42
CA PHE A 169 -18.21 22.84 -35.19
C PHE A 169 -19.61 22.47 -34.70
N ALA A 170 -19.80 22.34 -33.38
CA ALA A 170 -21.10 22.04 -32.79
C ALA A 170 -22.13 23.14 -33.07
N ASP A 171 -21.74 24.40 -32.93
CA ASP A 171 -22.61 25.57 -33.18
C ASP A 171 -23.06 25.64 -34.66
N ALA A 172 -22.13 25.41 -35.59
CA ALA A 172 -22.43 25.37 -37.02
C ALA A 172 -23.38 24.21 -37.36
N TRP A 173 -23.21 23.06 -36.70
CA TRP A 173 -24.09 21.90 -36.89
C TRP A 173 -25.51 22.17 -36.35
N GLN A 174 -25.63 22.78 -35.17
CA GLN A 174 -26.92 23.15 -34.58
C GLN A 174 -27.65 24.21 -35.43
N SER A 175 -26.91 25.14 -36.01
CA SER A 175 -27.43 26.19 -36.91
C SER A 175 -27.82 25.68 -38.30
N GLY A 176 -27.68 24.37 -38.57
CA GLY A 176 -27.99 23.77 -39.88
C GLY A 176 -26.91 23.98 -40.95
N ASP A 177 -25.82 24.70 -40.66
CA ASP A 177 -24.71 24.95 -41.59
C ASP A 177 -23.75 23.75 -41.67
N ARG A 178 -24.18 22.75 -42.45
CA ARG A 178 -23.42 21.51 -42.66
C ARG A 178 -22.14 21.72 -43.46
N VAL A 179 -22.09 22.76 -44.30
CA VAL A 179 -20.92 23.06 -45.13
C VAL A 179 -19.79 23.59 -44.27
N THR A 180 -20.08 24.54 -43.38
CA THR A 180 -19.09 25.06 -42.44
C THR A 180 -18.63 23.98 -41.45
N SER A 181 -19.56 23.15 -40.96
CA SER A 181 -19.23 21.98 -40.12
C SER A 181 -18.22 21.05 -40.82
N LEU A 182 -18.48 20.67 -42.08
CA LEU A 182 -17.56 19.83 -42.85
C LEU A 182 -16.21 20.54 -43.13
N LYS A 183 -16.20 21.83 -43.44
CA LYS A 183 -14.97 22.62 -43.64
C LYS A 183 -14.11 22.65 -42.37
N LEU A 184 -14.71 22.79 -41.19
CA LEU A 184 -14.00 22.75 -39.91
C LEU A 184 -13.42 21.36 -39.64
N ALA A 185 -14.17 20.29 -39.90
CA ALA A 185 -13.65 18.93 -39.79
C ALA A 185 -12.46 18.70 -40.75
N ILE A 186 -12.55 19.15 -42.01
CA ILE A 186 -11.44 19.09 -42.97
C ILE A 186 -10.20 19.84 -42.42
N LYS A 187 -10.37 21.05 -41.85
CA LYS A 187 -9.27 21.81 -41.24
C LYS A 187 -8.60 21.04 -40.10
N VAL A 188 -9.39 20.42 -39.22
CA VAL A 188 -8.87 19.61 -38.11
C VAL A 188 -8.14 18.36 -38.62
N ALA A 189 -8.71 17.67 -39.61
CA ALA A 189 -8.07 16.49 -40.20
C ALA A 189 -6.73 16.82 -40.89
N LYS A 190 -6.59 18.03 -41.47
CA LYS A 190 -5.33 18.50 -42.05
C LYS A 190 -4.20 18.62 -41.01
N LEU A 191 -4.52 18.96 -39.76
CA LEU A 191 -3.52 19.05 -38.68
C LEU A 191 -2.79 17.72 -38.44
N LEU A 192 -3.43 16.58 -38.72
CA LEU A 192 -2.83 15.25 -38.59
C LEU A 192 -1.71 14.97 -39.60
N THR A 193 -1.57 15.82 -40.61
CA THR A 193 -0.43 15.77 -41.55
C THR A 193 0.85 16.29 -40.92
N ASP A 194 0.76 17.10 -39.85
CA ASP A 194 1.92 17.74 -39.22
C ASP A 194 2.54 16.86 -38.13
N THR A 195 3.58 16.11 -38.49
CA THR A 195 4.33 15.26 -37.58
C THR A 195 5.47 15.98 -36.87
N SER A 196 5.71 17.26 -37.19
CA SER A 196 6.74 18.10 -36.55
C SER A 196 6.45 18.40 -35.08
N VAL A 197 5.20 18.20 -34.65
CA VAL A 197 4.75 18.31 -33.25
C VAL A 197 5.36 17.25 -32.32
N GLY A 198 5.99 16.21 -32.87
CA GLY A 198 6.77 15.21 -32.14
C GLY A 198 5.95 14.49 -31.06
N GLN A 199 6.38 14.59 -29.80
CA GLN A 199 5.72 13.94 -28.65
C GLN A 199 4.29 14.42 -28.39
N PHE A 200 3.87 15.55 -28.96
CA PHE A 200 2.47 16.01 -28.89
C PHE A 200 1.55 15.29 -29.89
N TYR A 201 2.10 14.62 -30.91
CA TYR A 201 1.31 14.00 -31.98
C TYR A 201 0.22 13.03 -31.47
N PRO A 202 0.48 12.14 -30.48
CA PRO A 202 -0.56 11.27 -29.93
C PRO A 202 -1.72 12.06 -29.29
N THR A 203 -1.43 13.20 -28.65
CA THR A 203 -2.47 14.06 -28.08
C THR A 203 -3.26 14.79 -29.17
N LEU A 204 -2.56 15.29 -30.20
CA LEU A 204 -3.21 15.88 -31.38
C LEU A 204 -4.16 14.88 -32.05
N PHE A 205 -3.72 13.63 -32.21
CA PHE A 205 -4.54 12.55 -32.74
C PHE A 205 -5.82 12.34 -31.92
N VAL A 206 -5.72 12.26 -30.60
CA VAL A 206 -6.90 12.11 -29.72
C VAL A 206 -7.89 13.26 -29.91
N LEU A 207 -7.41 14.51 -29.88
CA LEU A 207 -8.27 15.69 -29.99
C LEU A 207 -8.90 15.83 -31.39
N ALA A 208 -8.15 15.52 -32.44
CA ALA A 208 -8.67 15.56 -33.80
C ALA A 208 -9.70 14.46 -34.04
N THR A 209 -9.44 13.24 -33.55
CA THR A 209 -10.37 12.11 -33.69
C THR A 209 -11.65 12.30 -32.89
N ASP A 210 -11.65 13.05 -31.79
CA ASP A 210 -12.90 13.44 -31.10
C ASP A 210 -13.85 14.23 -32.01
N ILE A 211 -13.30 15.16 -32.81
CA ILE A 211 -14.09 15.95 -33.76
C ILE A 211 -14.53 15.09 -34.94
N MET A 212 -13.66 14.18 -35.42
CA MET A 212 -14.02 13.21 -36.46
C MET A 212 -15.17 12.29 -36.01
N GLU A 213 -15.08 11.73 -34.80
CA GLU A 213 -16.12 10.86 -34.23
C GLU A 213 -17.44 11.63 -34.05
N MET A 214 -17.39 12.88 -33.57
CA MET A 214 -18.58 13.74 -33.49
C MET A 214 -19.23 13.96 -34.86
N LEU A 215 -18.44 14.23 -35.91
CA LEU A 215 -18.96 14.34 -37.27
C LEU A 215 -19.61 13.03 -37.73
N GLY A 216 -18.96 11.89 -37.48
CA GLY A 216 -19.48 10.56 -37.84
C GLY A 216 -20.84 10.28 -37.19
N ASP A 217 -20.93 10.46 -35.86
CA ASP A 217 -22.15 10.22 -35.09
C ASP A 217 -23.28 11.18 -35.53
N MET A 218 -22.95 12.45 -35.75
CA MET A 218 -23.89 13.46 -36.23
C MET A 218 -24.43 13.17 -37.64
N VAL A 219 -23.57 12.73 -38.56
CA VAL A 219 -24.00 12.35 -39.92
C VAL A 219 -24.82 11.07 -39.88
N TRP A 220 -24.43 10.10 -39.05
CA TRP A 220 -25.19 8.87 -38.82
C TRP A 220 -26.61 9.18 -38.36
N GLU A 221 -26.78 9.96 -37.31
CA GLU A 221 -28.10 10.36 -36.79
C GLU A 221 -28.92 11.10 -37.84
N ARG A 222 -28.29 11.98 -38.63
CA ARG A 222 -28.99 12.68 -39.71
C ARG A 222 -29.50 11.74 -40.79
N VAL A 223 -28.69 10.77 -41.22
CA VAL A 223 -29.11 9.80 -42.24
C VAL A 223 -30.19 8.88 -41.69
N LYS A 224 -30.06 8.47 -40.43
CA LYS A 224 -31.08 7.70 -39.71
C LYS A 224 -32.41 8.46 -39.62
N GLN A 225 -32.39 9.73 -39.21
CA GLN A 225 -33.59 10.58 -39.20
C GLN A 225 -34.25 10.67 -40.57
N LYS A 226 -33.47 10.80 -41.64
CA LYS A 226 -34.01 10.80 -43.01
C LYS A 226 -34.57 9.45 -43.46
N ALA A 227 -34.19 8.35 -42.82
CA ALA A 227 -34.76 7.04 -43.10
C ALA A 227 -36.04 6.81 -42.29
N GLU A 228 -36.11 7.36 -41.08
CA GLU A 228 -37.23 7.16 -40.15
C GLU A 228 -38.35 8.20 -40.31
N TYR A 229 -38.07 9.36 -40.91
CA TYR A 229 -39.00 10.48 -41.06
C TYR A 229 -39.05 10.99 -42.50
N ALA A 230 -40.24 11.42 -42.95
CA ALA A 230 -40.47 12.13 -44.20
C ALA A 230 -40.06 13.61 -44.11
N GLU A 231 -40.00 14.30 -45.25
CA GLU A 231 -39.56 15.71 -45.32
C GLU A 231 -40.45 16.69 -44.54
N ASP A 232 -41.71 16.34 -44.30
CA ASP A 232 -42.68 17.10 -43.51
C ASP A 232 -42.63 16.79 -42.00
N GLY A 233 -41.70 15.92 -41.58
CA GLY A 233 -41.54 15.48 -40.19
C GLY A 233 -42.42 14.29 -39.81
N THR A 234 -43.19 13.74 -40.75
CA THR A 234 -44.03 12.55 -40.49
C THR A 234 -43.15 11.33 -40.24
N PHE A 235 -43.40 10.62 -39.14
CA PHE A 235 -42.71 9.36 -38.84
C PHE A 235 -43.13 8.26 -39.82
N LEU A 236 -42.16 7.68 -40.53
CA LEU A 236 -42.35 6.61 -41.51
C LEU A 236 -42.28 5.24 -40.83
N CYS A 237 -41.14 4.93 -40.22
CA CYS A 237 -40.87 3.68 -39.51
C CYS A 237 -39.61 3.82 -38.64
N SER A 238 -39.42 2.96 -37.64
CA SER A 238 -38.15 2.89 -36.92
C SER A 238 -37.25 1.82 -37.55
N LEU A 239 -35.98 2.15 -37.75
CA LEU A 239 -34.99 1.21 -38.25
C LEU A 239 -34.65 0.18 -37.15
N PRO A 240 -34.78 -1.12 -37.41
CA PRO A 240 -34.32 -2.16 -36.48
C PRO A 240 -32.82 -2.01 -36.16
N ALA A 241 -32.38 -2.43 -34.97
CA ALA A 241 -30.96 -2.37 -34.58
C ALA A 241 -30.01 -3.07 -35.58
N SER A 242 -30.52 -4.10 -36.26
CA SER A 242 -29.86 -4.90 -37.30
C SER A 242 -30.49 -4.73 -38.68
N PHE A 243 -30.94 -3.51 -39.03
CA PHE A 243 -31.47 -3.20 -40.36
C PHE A 243 -30.51 -3.56 -41.49
N ARG A 244 -31.07 -3.94 -42.65
CA ARG A 244 -30.38 -4.17 -43.92
C ARG A 244 -30.46 -2.95 -44.81
N ALA A 245 -29.57 -2.85 -45.80
CA ALA A 245 -29.58 -1.74 -46.74
C ALA A 245 -30.92 -1.62 -47.49
N ASP A 246 -31.62 -2.74 -47.74
CA ASP A 246 -32.93 -2.74 -48.40
C ASP A 246 -34.05 -2.11 -47.55
N ASP A 247 -33.88 -2.08 -46.23
CA ASP A 247 -34.84 -1.47 -45.28
C ASP A 247 -34.76 0.07 -45.28
N VAL A 248 -33.76 0.65 -45.98
CA VAL A 248 -33.49 2.09 -45.99
C VAL A 248 -34.07 2.74 -47.24
N GLY A 249 -34.90 3.77 -47.03
CA GLY A 249 -35.52 4.57 -48.11
C GLY A 249 -34.52 5.25 -49.04
N LEU A 250 -34.96 5.56 -50.27
CA LEU A 250 -34.12 6.15 -51.31
C LEU A 250 -33.54 7.51 -50.90
N ASP A 251 -34.32 8.39 -50.27
CA ASP A 251 -33.88 9.74 -49.88
C ASP A 251 -32.75 9.71 -48.84
N ALA A 252 -32.80 8.74 -47.92
CA ALA A 252 -31.75 8.50 -46.94
C ALA A 252 -30.48 7.94 -47.61
N LYS A 253 -30.63 7.00 -48.56
CA LYS A 253 -29.51 6.47 -49.37
C LYS A 253 -28.84 7.56 -50.19
N GLU A 254 -29.61 8.41 -50.87
CA GLU A 254 -29.07 9.54 -51.63
C GLU A 254 -28.36 10.54 -50.73
N THR A 255 -28.94 10.85 -49.56
CA THR A 255 -28.28 11.72 -48.58
C THR A 255 -26.96 11.13 -48.10
N CYS A 256 -26.92 9.82 -47.82
CA CYS A 256 -25.71 9.10 -47.44
C CYS A 256 -24.64 9.14 -48.55
N ASN A 257 -25.02 8.81 -49.79
CA ASN A 257 -24.14 8.88 -50.96
C ASN A 257 -23.58 10.29 -51.18
N ASN A 258 -24.41 11.33 -51.01
CA ASN A 258 -23.98 12.71 -51.14
C ASN A 258 -22.88 13.08 -50.15
N TRP A 259 -22.92 12.56 -48.92
CA TRP A 259 -21.84 12.75 -47.95
C TRP A 259 -20.52 12.10 -48.41
N PHE A 260 -20.57 10.87 -48.90
CA PHE A 260 -19.39 10.21 -49.45
C PHE A 260 -18.84 10.91 -50.70
N CYS A 261 -19.70 11.39 -51.61
CA CYS A 261 -19.28 12.20 -52.76
C CYS A 261 -18.60 13.50 -52.34
N LYS A 262 -19.15 14.20 -51.33
CA LYS A 262 -18.55 15.43 -50.80
C LYS A 262 -17.19 15.18 -50.16
N ILE A 263 -17.06 14.11 -49.36
CA ILE A 263 -15.77 13.74 -48.77
C ILE A 263 -14.78 13.30 -49.85
N GLY A 264 -15.22 12.52 -50.84
CA GLY A 264 -14.39 12.06 -51.96
C GLY A 264 -13.79 13.21 -52.80
N SER A 265 -14.40 14.40 -52.78
CA SER A 265 -13.89 15.59 -53.46
C SER A 265 -12.78 16.35 -52.70
N VAL A 266 -12.49 15.99 -51.44
CA VAL A 266 -11.40 16.58 -50.65
C VAL A 266 -10.05 16.23 -51.27
N LYS A 267 -9.28 17.20 -51.79
CA LYS A 267 -8.07 16.93 -52.58
C LYS A 267 -6.97 16.17 -51.81
N GLU A 268 -6.76 16.48 -50.54
CA GLU A 268 -5.70 15.86 -49.73
C GLU A 268 -6.05 14.44 -49.28
N LEU A 269 -5.09 13.51 -49.43
CA LEU A 269 -5.30 12.09 -49.16
C LEU A 269 -5.61 11.79 -47.68
N LEU A 270 -4.76 12.27 -46.75
CA LEU A 270 -4.88 11.92 -45.33
C LEU A 270 -6.19 12.47 -44.71
N PRO A 271 -6.58 13.74 -44.90
CA PRO A 271 -7.88 14.24 -44.45
C PRO A 271 -9.06 13.46 -45.04
N ARG A 272 -8.99 13.10 -46.33
CA ARG A 272 -10.02 12.30 -46.99
C ARG A 272 -10.18 10.94 -46.30
N ILE A 273 -9.09 10.23 -46.03
CA ILE A 273 -9.13 8.93 -45.35
C ILE A 273 -9.77 9.06 -43.96
N TYR A 274 -9.37 10.05 -43.14
CA TYR A 274 -9.96 10.24 -41.80
C TYR A 274 -11.46 10.54 -41.83
N LEU A 275 -11.91 11.37 -42.77
CA LEU A 275 -13.33 11.70 -42.94
C LEU A 275 -14.14 10.51 -43.44
N GLU A 276 -13.62 9.74 -44.41
CA GLU A 276 -14.28 8.51 -44.86
C GLU A 276 -14.36 7.48 -43.73
N LEU A 277 -13.31 7.36 -42.91
CA LEU A 277 -13.30 6.48 -41.74
C LEU A 277 -14.27 6.93 -40.64
N ALA A 278 -14.44 8.23 -40.43
CA ALA A 278 -15.41 8.77 -39.49
C ALA A 278 -16.85 8.39 -39.88
N LEU A 279 -17.14 8.41 -41.18
CA LEU A 279 -18.43 8.02 -41.74
C LEU A 279 -18.53 6.53 -42.06
N LEU A 280 -17.54 5.71 -41.69
CA LEU A 280 -17.52 4.28 -42.01
C LEU A 280 -18.81 3.54 -41.60
N PRO A 281 -19.40 3.78 -40.41
CA PRO A 281 -20.67 3.17 -40.04
C PRO A 281 -21.80 3.48 -41.04
N CYS A 282 -21.83 4.69 -41.61
CA CYS A 282 -22.88 5.13 -42.54
C CYS A 282 -22.94 4.28 -43.82
N TRP A 283 -21.89 3.52 -44.17
CA TRP A 283 -21.97 2.55 -45.27
C TRP A 283 -23.08 1.51 -45.06
N ARG A 284 -23.50 1.23 -43.81
CA ARG A 284 -24.63 0.32 -43.52
C ARG A 284 -25.95 0.76 -44.15
N PHE A 285 -26.14 2.06 -44.41
CA PHE A 285 -27.32 2.56 -45.11
C PHE A 285 -27.32 2.23 -46.61
N LEU A 286 -26.15 1.89 -47.16
CA LEU A 286 -25.94 1.65 -48.59
C LEU A 286 -25.70 0.16 -48.89
N VAL A 287 -24.94 -0.53 -48.04
CA VAL A 287 -24.54 -1.94 -48.20
C VAL A 287 -24.55 -2.69 -46.87
N ASP A 288 -24.93 -3.96 -46.89
CA ASP A 288 -25.03 -4.79 -45.68
C ASP A 288 -23.66 -5.04 -45.00
N GLN A 289 -22.58 -5.18 -45.78
CA GLN A 289 -21.22 -5.43 -45.29
C GLN A 289 -20.18 -4.59 -46.06
N PRO A 290 -19.62 -3.52 -45.47
CA PRO A 290 -18.70 -2.62 -46.19
C PRO A 290 -17.24 -3.09 -46.12
N ILE A 291 -16.98 -4.37 -46.37
CA ILE A 291 -15.62 -4.96 -46.30
C ILE A 291 -14.70 -4.33 -47.36
N ASP A 292 -15.19 -4.18 -48.59
CA ASP A 292 -14.43 -3.57 -49.70
C ASP A 292 -14.01 -2.13 -49.40
N SER A 293 -14.86 -1.39 -48.69
CA SER A 293 -14.57 -0.01 -48.27
C SER A 293 -13.38 0.05 -47.31
N ILE A 294 -13.31 -0.86 -46.33
CA ILE A 294 -12.15 -0.95 -45.42
C ILE A 294 -10.90 -1.35 -46.20
N GLN A 295 -10.98 -2.38 -47.06
CA GLN A 295 -9.82 -2.84 -47.83
C GLN A 295 -9.28 -1.73 -48.73
N ARG A 296 -10.14 -0.97 -49.38
CA ARG A 296 -9.76 0.22 -50.15
C ARG A 296 -9.05 1.25 -49.27
N LEU A 297 -9.58 1.56 -48.09
CA LEU A 297 -8.98 2.54 -47.16
C LEU A 297 -7.61 2.08 -46.64
N VAL A 298 -7.44 0.79 -46.35
CA VAL A 298 -6.14 0.19 -45.98
C VAL A 298 -5.11 0.38 -47.10
N MET A 299 -5.53 0.16 -48.35
CA MET A 299 -4.70 0.36 -49.54
C MET A 299 -4.37 1.84 -49.77
N MET A 300 -5.35 2.74 -49.60
CA MET A 300 -5.13 4.19 -49.69
C MET A 300 -4.13 4.70 -48.66
N ALA A 301 -4.14 4.15 -47.45
CA ALA A 301 -3.18 4.52 -46.40
C ALA A 301 -1.73 4.20 -46.77
N ARG A 302 -1.44 3.33 -47.76
CA ARG A 302 -0.08 3.15 -48.31
C ARG A 302 0.45 4.38 -49.03
N GLY A 303 -0.43 5.26 -49.50
CA GLY A 303 -0.06 6.54 -50.12
C GLY A 303 0.35 7.62 -49.11
N VAL A 304 0.26 7.35 -47.80
CA VAL A 304 0.71 8.29 -46.75
C VAL A 304 2.21 8.12 -46.55
N ALA A 305 3.00 9.12 -46.97
CA ALA A 305 4.46 9.04 -46.96
C ALA A 305 5.09 9.12 -45.57
N ASP A 306 4.53 9.91 -44.65
CA ASP A 306 5.08 10.06 -43.30
C ASP A 306 4.78 8.81 -42.44
N PRO A 307 5.80 8.18 -41.82
CA PRO A 307 5.62 6.95 -41.07
C PRO A 307 4.69 7.06 -39.86
N LEU A 308 4.76 8.18 -39.12
CA LEU A 308 3.99 8.39 -37.90
C LEU A 308 2.53 8.65 -38.25
N ALA A 309 2.27 9.52 -39.22
CA ALA A 309 0.91 9.79 -39.71
C ALA A 309 0.28 8.54 -40.31
N CYS A 310 1.03 7.74 -41.06
CA CYS A 310 0.57 6.45 -41.58
C CYS A 310 0.20 5.49 -40.43
N SER A 311 1.04 5.40 -39.39
CA SER A 311 0.81 4.52 -38.23
C SER A 311 -0.50 4.85 -37.50
N TYR A 312 -0.74 6.13 -37.22
CA TYR A 312 -1.96 6.59 -36.55
C TYR A 312 -3.19 6.56 -37.45
N CYS A 313 -3.02 6.72 -38.76
CA CYS A 313 -4.09 6.47 -39.73
C CYS A 313 -4.55 5.01 -39.66
N ARG A 314 -3.61 4.05 -39.62
CA ARG A 314 -3.91 2.62 -39.46
C ARG A 314 -4.52 2.27 -38.12
N LEU A 315 -4.09 2.94 -37.04
CA LEU A 315 -4.75 2.85 -35.73
C LEU A 315 -6.23 3.23 -35.85
N TYR A 316 -6.51 4.37 -36.49
CA TYR A 316 -7.89 4.82 -36.67
C TYR A 316 -8.71 3.90 -37.59
N ILE A 317 -8.09 3.30 -38.62
CA ILE A 317 -8.72 2.24 -39.43
C ILE A 317 -9.15 1.08 -38.52
N ALA A 318 -8.26 0.58 -37.68
CA ALA A 318 -8.58 -0.52 -36.77
C ALA A 318 -9.70 -0.17 -35.79
N ARG A 319 -9.68 1.06 -35.24
CA ARG A 319 -10.73 1.57 -34.36
C ARG A 319 -12.08 1.66 -35.06
N CYS A 320 -12.12 2.20 -36.28
CA CYS A 320 -13.37 2.34 -37.03
C CYS A 320 -13.90 0.98 -37.51
N ALA A 321 -13.03 0.04 -37.87
CA ALA A 321 -13.42 -1.31 -38.28
C ALA A 321 -14.19 -2.05 -37.17
N GLN A 322 -13.88 -1.81 -35.89
CA GLN A 322 -14.62 -2.38 -34.75
C GLN A 322 -16.05 -1.86 -34.62
N LYS A 323 -16.40 -0.73 -35.22
CA LYS A 323 -17.77 -0.19 -35.21
C LYS A 323 -18.69 -0.97 -36.17
N LEU A 324 -18.13 -1.86 -36.99
CA LEU A 324 -18.89 -2.69 -37.93
C LEU A 324 -19.33 -4.02 -37.31
N PRO A 325 -20.41 -4.63 -37.83
CA PRO A 325 -20.91 -5.92 -37.33
C PRO A 325 -19.93 -7.10 -37.53
N SER A 326 -19.05 -7.02 -38.53
CA SER A 326 -17.99 -8.00 -38.78
C SER A 326 -16.65 -7.28 -38.97
N VAL A 327 -15.60 -7.79 -38.31
CA VAL A 327 -14.25 -7.24 -38.39
C VAL A 327 -13.43 -8.09 -39.36
N ASP A 328 -12.86 -7.47 -40.40
CA ASP A 328 -11.92 -8.12 -41.31
C ASP A 328 -10.52 -8.15 -40.66
N THR A 329 -10.21 -9.24 -39.94
CA THR A 329 -8.88 -9.47 -39.34
C THR A 329 -7.76 -9.43 -40.39
N GLY A 330 -8.04 -9.83 -41.64
CA GLY A 330 -7.06 -9.79 -42.74
C GLY A 330 -6.61 -8.37 -43.07
N SER A 331 -7.52 -7.39 -42.95
CA SER A 331 -7.19 -5.98 -43.11
C SER A 331 -6.29 -5.45 -41.98
N LEU A 332 -6.47 -5.93 -40.74
CA LEU A 332 -5.61 -5.57 -39.61
C LEU A 332 -4.21 -6.18 -39.73
N ILE A 333 -4.11 -7.45 -40.14
CA ILE A 333 -2.83 -8.12 -40.43
C ILE A 333 -2.07 -7.35 -41.51
N ARG A 334 -2.77 -6.92 -42.57
CA ARG A 334 -2.17 -6.08 -43.63
C ARG A 334 -1.65 -4.74 -43.10
N CYS A 335 -2.34 -4.10 -42.16
CA CYS A 335 -1.85 -2.88 -41.52
C CYS A 335 -0.54 -3.08 -40.75
N ILE A 336 -0.39 -4.20 -40.04
CA ILE A 336 0.88 -4.54 -39.36
C ILE A 336 1.96 -4.87 -40.38
N ASN A 337 1.67 -5.66 -41.41
CA ASN A 337 2.64 -6.01 -42.45
C ASN A 337 3.11 -4.77 -43.24
N ASP A 338 2.21 -3.84 -43.58
CA ASP A 338 2.59 -2.58 -44.21
C ASP A 338 3.49 -1.74 -43.28
N THR A 339 3.18 -1.70 -41.97
CA THR A 339 4.03 -1.04 -40.96
C THR A 339 5.39 -1.72 -40.84
N LYS A 340 5.43 -3.06 -40.93
CA LYS A 340 6.66 -3.87 -40.98
C LYS A 340 7.52 -3.46 -42.18
N HIS A 341 6.93 -3.44 -43.39
CA HIS A 341 7.65 -3.02 -44.60
C HIS A 341 8.20 -1.59 -44.50
N LEU A 342 7.42 -0.67 -43.93
CA LEU A 342 7.82 0.71 -43.71
C LEU A 342 9.02 0.83 -42.74
N LEU A 343 9.00 0.07 -41.64
CA LEU A 343 10.12 0.01 -40.68
C LEU A 343 11.36 -0.64 -41.32
N MET A 344 11.20 -1.73 -42.07
CA MET A 344 12.31 -2.37 -42.80
C MET A 344 12.93 -1.45 -43.84
N HIS A 345 12.11 -0.73 -44.61
CA HIS A 345 12.59 0.25 -45.57
C HIS A 345 13.40 1.35 -44.87
N SER A 346 12.89 1.85 -43.74
CA SER A 346 13.58 2.84 -42.89
C SER A 346 14.91 2.33 -42.32
N MET A 347 15.04 1.01 -42.09
CA MET A 347 16.29 0.36 -41.69
C MET A 347 17.27 0.23 -42.86
N SER A 348 16.80 -0.13 -44.05
CA SER A 348 17.63 -0.35 -45.25
C SER A 348 18.26 0.93 -45.81
N LEU A 349 17.66 2.09 -45.55
CA LEU A 349 18.06 3.36 -46.14
C LEU A 349 19.42 3.92 -45.65
N ARG A 350 20.08 3.35 -44.62
CA ARG A 350 21.41 3.86 -44.16
C ARG A 350 22.31 2.87 -43.42
N GLU A 351 23.41 2.52 -44.09
CA GLU A 351 24.72 2.16 -43.49
C GLU A 351 25.61 3.40 -43.21
N GLY A 352 25.09 4.64 -43.36
CA GLY A 352 25.83 5.88 -43.12
C GLY A 352 25.62 6.47 -41.71
N SER A 353 26.73 6.58 -40.97
CA SER A 353 26.91 7.05 -39.58
C SER A 353 26.28 8.40 -39.18
N GLN A 354 25.51 8.41 -38.07
CA GLN A 354 25.43 9.47 -37.05
C GLN A 354 24.58 9.01 -35.85
N GLU A 355 25.07 9.19 -34.62
CA GLU A 355 24.41 8.76 -33.37
C GLU A 355 23.09 9.50 -33.10
N SER A 356 23.04 10.80 -33.41
CA SER A 356 21.84 11.66 -33.36
C SER A 356 20.69 11.19 -34.26
N SER A 357 21.00 10.44 -35.34
CA SER A 357 20.01 9.83 -36.22
C SER A 357 19.38 8.57 -35.63
N LYS A 358 20.09 7.85 -34.73
CA LYS A 358 19.53 6.67 -34.06
C LYS A 358 18.50 7.08 -33.00
N ASP A 359 18.78 8.11 -32.20
CA ASP A 359 17.86 8.57 -31.16
C ASP A 359 16.57 9.15 -31.73
N ARG A 360 16.66 9.91 -32.84
CA ARG A 360 15.47 10.40 -33.56
C ARG A 360 14.61 9.24 -34.08
N ARG A 361 15.23 8.18 -34.60
CA ARG A 361 14.52 6.99 -35.08
C ARG A 361 13.89 6.18 -33.95
N LYS A 362 14.59 6.00 -32.82
CA LYS A 362 14.03 5.36 -31.62
C LYS A 362 12.83 6.14 -31.08
N SER A 363 12.93 7.47 -31.04
CA SER A 363 11.82 8.35 -30.66
C SER A 363 10.61 8.19 -31.59
N LEU A 364 10.83 8.15 -32.91
CA LEU A 364 9.78 7.91 -33.89
C LEU A 364 9.11 6.54 -33.69
N VAL A 365 9.89 5.47 -33.50
CA VAL A 365 9.36 4.13 -33.22
C VAL A 365 8.56 4.11 -31.93
N SER A 366 9.02 4.78 -30.88
CA SER A 366 8.30 4.89 -29.60
C SER A 366 6.96 5.62 -29.76
N LEU A 367 6.86 6.60 -30.65
CA LEU A 367 5.59 7.25 -30.99
C LEU A 367 4.67 6.36 -31.83
N MET A 368 5.22 5.48 -32.66
CA MET A 368 4.44 4.53 -33.48
C MET A 368 3.97 3.30 -32.67
N GLU A 369 4.73 2.87 -31.65
CA GLU A 369 4.47 1.68 -30.84
C GLU A 369 3.01 1.54 -30.36
N PRO A 370 2.33 2.57 -29.82
CA PRO A 370 0.94 2.43 -29.39
C PRO A 370 -0.03 2.02 -30.50
N SER A 371 0.26 2.40 -31.75
CA SER A 371 -0.56 1.96 -32.89
C SER A 371 -0.35 0.48 -33.22
N ILE A 372 0.89 -0.01 -33.13
CA ILE A 372 1.23 -1.41 -33.35
C ILE A 372 0.58 -2.26 -32.26
N GLU A 373 0.74 -1.85 -30.99
CA GLU A 373 0.13 -2.50 -29.83
C GLU A 373 -1.39 -2.58 -29.96
N TYR A 374 -2.06 -1.45 -30.26
CA TYR A 374 -3.51 -1.41 -30.39
C TYR A 374 -4.01 -2.33 -31.50
N ILE A 375 -3.41 -2.28 -32.69
CA ILE A 375 -3.81 -3.14 -33.81
C ILE A 375 -3.54 -4.61 -33.48
N MET A 376 -2.38 -4.94 -32.88
CA MET A 376 -2.01 -6.31 -32.54
C MET A 376 -2.98 -6.92 -31.53
N ARG A 377 -3.32 -6.18 -30.47
CA ARG A 377 -4.33 -6.61 -29.48
C ARG A 377 -5.64 -6.98 -30.14
N HIS A 378 -6.12 -6.16 -31.08
CA HIS A 378 -7.39 -6.42 -31.77
C HIS A 378 -7.33 -7.52 -32.83
N ILE A 379 -6.15 -7.95 -33.26
CA ILE A 379 -6.00 -9.16 -34.09
C ILE A 379 -6.24 -10.41 -33.24
N PHE A 380 -5.76 -10.42 -31.99
CA PHE A 380 -5.81 -11.59 -31.11
C PHE A 380 -7.03 -11.61 -30.16
N GLN A 381 -7.69 -10.46 -29.96
CA GLN A 381 -8.92 -10.35 -29.17
C GLN A 381 -10.10 -11.03 -29.87
N ASP A 382 -10.72 -12.01 -29.22
CA ASP A 382 -11.90 -12.77 -29.68
C ASP A 382 -11.75 -13.51 -31.03
N ALA A 383 -10.52 -13.75 -31.48
CA ALA A 383 -10.27 -14.45 -32.73
C ALA A 383 -10.54 -15.96 -32.63
N SER A 384 -11.21 -16.51 -33.65
CA SER A 384 -11.37 -17.98 -33.75
C SER A 384 -10.02 -18.67 -33.91
N LEU A 385 -9.89 -19.91 -33.42
CA LEU A 385 -8.65 -20.71 -33.49
C LEU A 385 -8.04 -20.78 -34.91
N LYS A 386 -8.86 -20.86 -35.95
CA LYS A 386 -8.39 -20.88 -37.35
C LYS A 386 -7.80 -19.54 -37.81
N LEU A 387 -8.38 -18.43 -37.36
CA LEU A 387 -7.88 -17.08 -37.66
C LEU A 387 -6.58 -16.80 -36.91
N LEU A 388 -6.47 -17.30 -35.67
CA LEU A 388 -5.24 -17.23 -34.86
C LEU A 388 -4.08 -17.95 -35.55
N GLU A 389 -4.29 -19.19 -35.99
CA GLU A 389 -3.26 -19.97 -36.71
C GLU A 389 -2.82 -19.27 -38.01
N SER A 390 -3.77 -18.73 -38.78
CA SER A 390 -3.45 -17.98 -40.01
C SER A 390 -2.66 -16.70 -39.72
N ALA A 391 -3.03 -15.93 -38.69
CA ALA A 391 -2.33 -14.70 -38.32
C ALA A 391 -0.89 -14.98 -37.85
N VAL A 392 -0.71 -16.06 -37.10
CA VAL A 392 0.59 -16.48 -36.55
C VAL A 392 1.56 -16.88 -37.66
N VAL A 393 1.08 -17.58 -38.70
CA VAL A 393 1.90 -17.90 -39.89
C VAL A 393 2.31 -16.64 -40.65
N GLU A 394 1.39 -15.68 -40.84
CA GLU A 394 1.68 -14.39 -41.51
C GLU A 394 2.77 -13.58 -40.78
N PHE A 395 2.84 -13.69 -39.45
CA PHE A 395 3.88 -13.07 -38.64
C PHE A 395 5.16 -13.89 -38.50
N GLY A 396 5.26 -15.06 -39.15
CA GLY A 396 6.48 -15.86 -39.27
C GLY A 396 6.61 -17.03 -38.29
N LEU A 397 5.58 -17.32 -37.49
CA LEU A 397 5.56 -18.46 -36.57
C LEU A 397 4.99 -19.71 -37.28
N GLY A 398 5.86 -20.64 -37.70
CA GLY A 398 5.46 -21.92 -38.30
C GLY A 398 6.10 -22.26 -39.66
N ASN A 399 6.92 -21.37 -40.24
CA ASN A 399 7.67 -21.67 -41.47
C ASN A 399 8.93 -22.49 -41.13
N THR A 400 8.81 -23.80 -41.23
CA THR A 400 9.89 -24.77 -40.93
C THR A 400 10.89 -24.92 -42.07
N GLU A 401 10.67 -24.31 -43.24
CA GLU A 401 11.56 -24.44 -44.38
C GLU A 401 11.88 -23.09 -45.04
N ALA A 402 13.17 -22.87 -45.24
CA ALA A 402 13.80 -21.69 -45.81
C ALA A 402 13.30 -21.36 -47.23
N HIS A 403 12.35 -20.45 -47.36
CA HIS A 403 12.13 -19.70 -48.61
C HIS A 403 11.77 -18.24 -48.28
N GLY A 404 12.78 -17.37 -48.34
CA GLY A 404 12.66 -15.93 -48.19
C GLY A 404 12.55 -15.47 -46.73
N SER A 405 13.69 -15.07 -46.15
CA SER A 405 13.76 -14.40 -44.85
C SER A 405 12.80 -13.21 -44.82
N ASN A 406 11.59 -13.38 -44.29
CA ASN A 406 10.72 -12.26 -43.95
C ASN A 406 11.31 -11.64 -42.67
N PRO A 407 12.11 -10.55 -42.76
CA PRO A 407 12.91 -10.08 -41.64
C PRO A 407 11.99 -9.75 -40.48
N SER A 408 12.26 -10.30 -39.31
CA SER A 408 11.43 -10.03 -38.13
C SER A 408 11.89 -8.73 -37.47
N ILE A 409 10.94 -7.90 -37.05
CA ILE A 409 11.22 -6.59 -36.44
C ILE A 409 10.92 -6.67 -34.96
N SER A 410 11.89 -6.29 -34.13
CA SER A 410 11.87 -6.42 -32.68
C SER A 410 10.60 -5.86 -32.04
N ILE A 411 10.17 -4.64 -32.38
CA ILE A 411 8.96 -4.03 -31.81
C ILE A 411 7.66 -4.77 -32.19
N ILE A 412 7.60 -5.38 -33.38
CA ILE A 412 6.44 -6.15 -33.84
C ILE A 412 6.40 -7.50 -33.12
N VAL A 413 7.56 -8.16 -33.03
CA VAL A 413 7.71 -9.41 -32.28
C VAL A 413 7.36 -9.23 -30.81
N HIS A 414 7.77 -8.12 -30.21
CA HIS A 414 7.41 -7.78 -28.83
C HIS A 414 5.90 -7.74 -28.62
N ASN A 415 5.20 -6.97 -29.44
CA ASN A 415 3.75 -6.83 -29.35
C ASN A 415 3.03 -8.12 -29.74
N LEU A 416 3.59 -8.92 -30.65
CA LEU A 416 3.07 -10.26 -30.95
C LEU A 416 3.12 -11.16 -29.72
N ILE A 417 4.28 -11.30 -29.07
CA ILE A 417 4.45 -12.15 -27.88
C ILE A 417 3.55 -11.66 -26.73
N LYS A 418 3.38 -10.34 -26.61
CA LYS A 418 2.56 -9.71 -25.58
C LYS A 418 1.09 -10.10 -25.70
N GLU A 419 0.55 -10.08 -26.92
CA GLU A 419 -0.88 -10.27 -27.18
C GLU A 419 -1.25 -11.74 -27.49
N LEU A 420 -0.27 -12.61 -27.75
CA LEU A 420 -0.52 -14.03 -27.99
C LEU A 420 -1.12 -14.73 -26.75
N PRO A 421 -2.12 -15.61 -26.93
CA PRO A 421 -2.61 -16.48 -25.86
C PRO A 421 -1.49 -17.34 -25.27
N VAL A 422 -1.49 -17.52 -23.94
CA VAL A 422 -0.43 -18.26 -23.21
C VAL A 422 -0.26 -19.68 -23.74
N ASP A 423 -1.35 -20.37 -24.08
CA ASP A 423 -1.31 -21.72 -24.65
C ASP A 423 -0.57 -21.76 -26.01
N MET A 424 -0.73 -20.73 -26.84
CA MET A 424 0.01 -20.60 -28.09
C MET A 424 1.49 -20.33 -27.84
N VAL A 425 1.82 -19.44 -26.90
CA VAL A 425 3.20 -19.14 -26.53
C VAL A 425 3.94 -20.42 -26.12
N ASN A 426 3.29 -21.31 -25.37
CA ASN A 426 3.85 -22.61 -24.98
C ASN A 426 3.98 -23.60 -26.15
N SER A 427 2.95 -23.71 -26.99
CA SER A 427 3.01 -24.65 -28.13
C SER A 427 4.05 -24.25 -29.19
N LYS A 428 4.32 -22.95 -29.33
CA LYS A 428 5.21 -22.35 -30.35
C LYS A 428 6.50 -21.78 -29.76
N THR A 429 6.89 -22.15 -28.55
CA THR A 429 8.02 -21.50 -27.85
C THR A 429 9.33 -21.56 -28.65
N ILE A 430 9.61 -22.67 -29.35
CA ILE A 430 10.79 -22.82 -30.19
C ILE A 430 10.79 -21.86 -31.38
N ASP A 431 9.63 -21.69 -32.03
CA ASP A 431 9.49 -20.75 -33.15
C ASP A 431 9.66 -19.31 -32.65
N ILE A 432 9.10 -18.99 -31.48
CA ILE A 432 9.20 -17.66 -30.86
C ILE A 432 10.66 -17.33 -30.51
N ILE A 433 11.42 -18.24 -29.89
CA ILE A 433 12.83 -17.95 -29.57
C ILE A 433 13.68 -17.81 -30.84
N ASN A 434 13.41 -18.59 -31.90
CA ASN A 434 14.07 -18.41 -33.20
C ASN A 434 13.78 -17.01 -33.78
N LEU A 435 12.52 -16.57 -33.67
CA LEU A 435 12.08 -15.25 -34.10
C LEU A 435 12.82 -14.14 -33.33
N ILE A 436 12.95 -14.27 -32.00
CA ILE A 436 13.67 -13.31 -31.16
C ILE A 436 15.16 -13.28 -31.52
N GLU A 437 15.79 -14.43 -31.73
CA GLU A 437 17.21 -14.52 -32.11
C GLU A 437 17.49 -13.85 -33.47
N CYS A 438 16.54 -13.90 -34.41
CA CYS A 438 16.62 -13.20 -35.69
C CYS A 438 16.35 -11.68 -35.59
N CYS A 439 15.83 -11.18 -34.46
CA CYS A 439 15.50 -9.76 -34.24
C CYS A 439 16.58 -9.05 -33.41
N ASN A 440 17.56 -8.43 -34.05
CA ASN A 440 18.49 -7.51 -33.39
C ASN A 440 18.57 -6.18 -34.14
N ASP A 441 17.54 -5.36 -33.98
CA ASP A 441 17.40 -4.07 -34.64
C ASP A 441 17.25 -2.90 -33.64
N TYR A 442 17.21 -1.66 -34.13
CA TYR A 442 17.14 -0.48 -33.26
C TYR A 442 15.74 -0.18 -32.71
N THR A 443 14.70 -0.88 -33.17
CA THR A 443 13.30 -0.55 -32.86
C THR A 443 12.94 -0.87 -31.41
N LEU A 444 13.53 -1.93 -30.86
CA LEU A 444 13.40 -2.30 -29.45
C LEU A 444 14.60 -3.15 -29.02
N ASP A 445 15.08 -2.92 -27.80
CA ASP A 445 16.14 -3.75 -27.20
C ASP A 445 15.70 -5.22 -27.12
N GLN A 446 16.51 -6.10 -27.71
CA GLN A 446 16.28 -7.54 -27.74
C GLN A 446 16.14 -8.14 -26.34
N CYS A 447 16.80 -7.57 -25.32
CA CYS A 447 16.66 -8.00 -23.92
C CYS A 447 15.20 -7.92 -23.45
N LEU A 448 14.42 -6.95 -23.92
CA LEU A 448 13.00 -6.81 -23.55
C LEU A 448 12.13 -7.93 -24.15
N ASN A 449 12.49 -8.47 -25.32
CA ASN A 449 11.79 -9.61 -25.91
C ASN A 449 12.06 -10.90 -25.14
N TYR A 450 13.32 -11.16 -24.77
CA TYR A 450 13.66 -12.31 -23.94
C TYR A 450 12.99 -12.22 -22.57
N ARG A 451 13.00 -11.04 -21.95
CA ARG A 451 12.31 -10.77 -20.68
C ARG A 451 10.81 -11.03 -20.78
N LEU A 452 10.14 -10.50 -21.81
CA LEU A 452 8.72 -10.71 -22.01
C LEU A 452 8.42 -12.20 -22.19
N LEU A 453 9.19 -12.92 -23.00
CA LEU A 453 9.02 -14.36 -23.18
C LEU A 453 9.10 -15.12 -21.85
N GLY A 454 10.07 -14.79 -20.99
CA GLY A 454 10.19 -15.41 -19.66
C GLY A 454 8.93 -15.22 -18.81
N PHE A 455 8.40 -14.00 -18.75
CA PHE A 455 7.15 -13.74 -18.03
C PHE A 455 5.96 -14.49 -18.61
N ARG A 456 5.78 -14.49 -19.95
CA ARG A 456 4.67 -15.20 -20.60
C ARG A 456 4.73 -16.71 -20.37
N LEU A 457 5.92 -17.30 -20.36
CA LEU A 457 6.09 -18.72 -20.06
C LEU A 457 5.80 -19.02 -18.58
N SER A 458 6.17 -18.12 -17.66
CA SER A 458 5.93 -18.28 -16.22
C SER A 458 4.45 -18.21 -15.81
N GLU A 459 3.59 -17.60 -16.63
CA GLU A 459 2.13 -17.59 -16.43
C GLU A 459 1.52 -19.00 -16.54
N SER A 460 2.21 -19.92 -17.21
CA SER A 460 1.74 -21.27 -17.46
C SER A 460 2.33 -22.29 -16.50
N LYS A 461 1.56 -23.32 -16.15
CA LYS A 461 2.03 -24.44 -15.30
C LYS A 461 2.81 -25.51 -16.08
N TYR A 462 2.69 -25.52 -17.41
CA TYR A 462 3.28 -26.53 -18.26
C TYR A 462 3.88 -25.86 -19.50
N SER A 463 5.17 -26.07 -19.72
CA SER A 463 5.86 -25.56 -20.91
C SER A 463 6.70 -26.68 -21.53
N LEU A 464 6.44 -26.98 -22.79
CA LEU A 464 7.22 -27.93 -23.58
C LEU A 464 8.54 -27.26 -23.99
N HIS A 465 9.65 -28.02 -23.95
CA HIS A 465 10.99 -27.55 -24.32
C HIS A 465 11.57 -26.42 -23.47
N ILE A 466 11.04 -26.18 -22.27
CA ILE A 466 11.47 -25.08 -21.38
C ILE A 466 12.97 -25.08 -21.09
N VAL A 467 13.56 -26.25 -20.84
CA VAL A 467 15.00 -26.40 -20.58
C VAL A 467 15.83 -25.90 -21.77
N THR A 468 15.45 -26.30 -23.00
CA THR A 468 16.14 -25.87 -24.23
C THR A 468 16.05 -24.36 -24.44
N VAL A 469 14.89 -23.77 -24.11
CA VAL A 469 14.67 -22.32 -24.21
C VAL A 469 15.54 -21.59 -23.20
N VAL A 470 15.53 -22.02 -21.94
CA VAL A 470 16.35 -21.45 -20.86
C VAL A 470 17.84 -21.55 -21.17
N ASP A 471 18.31 -22.68 -21.70
CA ASP A 471 19.69 -22.87 -22.16
C ASP A 471 20.10 -21.83 -23.21
N ARG A 472 19.25 -21.63 -24.23
CA ARG A 472 19.51 -20.65 -25.29
C ARG A 472 19.53 -19.23 -24.74
N VAL A 473 18.57 -18.87 -23.89
CA VAL A 473 18.49 -17.55 -23.27
C VAL A 473 19.71 -17.28 -22.40
N ILE A 474 20.08 -18.21 -21.50
CA ILE A 474 21.25 -18.05 -20.64
C ILE A 474 22.52 -17.92 -21.46
N ARG A 475 22.67 -18.68 -22.56
CA ARG A 475 23.81 -18.54 -23.48
C ARG A 475 23.89 -17.13 -24.10
N VAL A 476 22.76 -16.57 -24.53
CA VAL A 476 22.71 -15.22 -25.12
C VAL A 476 23.00 -14.15 -24.07
N VAL A 477 22.35 -14.23 -22.91
CA VAL A 477 22.48 -13.23 -21.85
C VAL A 477 23.85 -13.27 -21.17
N SER A 478 24.51 -14.44 -21.12
CA SER A 478 25.89 -14.59 -20.65
C SER A 478 26.92 -13.81 -21.49
N GLN A 479 26.58 -13.45 -22.73
CA GLN A 479 27.45 -12.62 -23.58
C GLN A 479 27.29 -11.11 -23.33
N LYS A 480 26.27 -10.69 -22.56
CA LYS A 480 26.01 -9.28 -22.24
C LYS A 480 26.85 -8.81 -21.06
N ASP A 481 27.65 -7.76 -21.22
CA ASP A 481 28.52 -7.26 -20.15
C ASP A 481 27.80 -6.37 -19.13
N MET A 482 26.71 -5.71 -19.54
CA MET A 482 25.94 -4.79 -18.70
C MET A 482 25.07 -5.55 -17.70
N LEU A 483 25.16 -5.19 -16.43
CA LEU A 483 24.40 -5.83 -15.35
C LEU A 483 22.89 -5.62 -15.51
N ASP A 484 22.45 -4.39 -15.77
CA ASP A 484 21.03 -4.07 -16.04
C ASP A 484 20.40 -4.95 -17.14
N GLU A 485 21.07 -5.10 -18.29
CA GLU A 485 20.58 -5.98 -19.38
C GLU A 485 20.50 -7.44 -18.94
N TYR A 486 21.50 -7.91 -18.18
CA TYR A 486 21.55 -9.27 -17.67
C TYR A 486 20.42 -9.56 -16.68
N LEU A 487 20.26 -8.69 -15.66
CA LEU A 487 19.27 -8.84 -14.61
C LEU A 487 17.84 -8.76 -15.14
N LYS A 488 17.56 -7.83 -16.06
CA LYS A 488 16.23 -7.66 -16.67
C LYS A 488 15.73 -8.96 -17.30
N VAL A 489 16.60 -9.73 -17.96
CA VAL A 489 16.20 -11.00 -18.56
C VAL A 489 16.16 -12.08 -17.50
N VAL A 490 17.22 -12.25 -16.71
CA VAL A 490 17.34 -13.34 -15.74
C VAL A 490 16.20 -13.36 -14.73
N ASP A 491 15.79 -12.20 -14.18
CA ASP A 491 14.68 -12.11 -13.23
C ASP A 491 13.38 -12.74 -13.75
N ALA A 492 13.12 -12.66 -15.05
CA ALA A 492 11.93 -13.27 -15.68
C ALA A 492 12.00 -14.80 -15.80
N TYR A 493 13.18 -15.41 -15.68
CA TYR A 493 13.36 -16.87 -15.80
C TYR A 493 13.63 -17.57 -14.47
N VAL A 494 13.89 -16.84 -13.38
CA VAL A 494 14.13 -17.45 -12.04
C VAL A 494 12.97 -18.34 -11.60
N ASP A 495 11.73 -17.89 -11.78
CA ASP A 495 10.54 -18.67 -11.39
C ASP A 495 10.42 -19.96 -12.23
N LEU A 496 10.76 -19.89 -13.53
CA LEU A 496 10.77 -21.04 -14.43
C LEU A 496 11.86 -22.06 -14.05
N ILE A 497 13.03 -21.57 -13.62
CA ILE A 497 14.12 -22.41 -13.14
C ILE A 497 13.73 -23.19 -11.91
N PHE A 498 13.06 -22.55 -10.96
CA PHE A 498 12.54 -23.20 -9.75
C PHE A 498 11.42 -24.20 -10.06
N GLN A 499 10.45 -23.82 -10.89
CA GLN A 499 9.35 -24.71 -11.27
C GLN A 499 9.81 -26.01 -11.96
N ASN A 500 10.95 -25.98 -12.64
CA ASN A 500 11.48 -27.11 -13.40
C ASN A 500 12.74 -27.75 -12.79
N HIS A 501 13.11 -27.41 -11.55
CA HIS A 501 14.26 -27.96 -10.82
C HIS A 501 15.60 -27.87 -11.58
N MET A 502 15.89 -26.70 -12.17
CA MET A 502 17.08 -26.45 -12.99
C MET A 502 18.24 -25.87 -12.16
N ASP A 503 18.72 -26.61 -11.15
CA ASP A 503 19.70 -26.12 -10.18
C ASP A 503 21.04 -25.70 -10.82
N ASP A 504 21.51 -26.39 -11.86
CA ASP A 504 22.73 -26.03 -12.61
C ASP A 504 22.62 -24.64 -13.27
N HIS A 505 21.43 -24.24 -13.70
CA HIS A 505 21.17 -22.93 -14.30
C HIS A 505 21.11 -21.83 -13.24
N LEU A 506 20.63 -22.15 -12.03
CA LEU A 506 20.68 -21.23 -10.90
C LEU A 506 22.13 -20.87 -10.56
N VAL A 507 23.02 -21.86 -10.49
CA VAL A 507 24.45 -21.63 -10.23
C VAL A 507 25.05 -20.72 -11.31
N LYS A 508 24.81 -21.02 -12.59
CA LYS A 508 25.26 -20.16 -13.72
C LYS A 508 24.73 -18.73 -13.62
N ILE A 509 23.48 -18.57 -13.15
CA ILE A 509 22.89 -17.24 -12.94
C ILE A 509 23.64 -16.48 -11.86
N LEU A 510 23.85 -17.10 -10.69
CA LEU A 510 24.54 -16.46 -9.56
C LEU A 510 26.00 -16.12 -9.91
N ASP A 511 26.71 -17.02 -10.59
CA ASP A 511 28.06 -16.77 -11.11
C ASP A 511 28.07 -15.58 -12.09
N GLY A 512 27.09 -15.53 -13.00
CA GLY A 512 26.94 -14.45 -13.97
C GLY A 512 26.59 -13.11 -13.33
N ILE A 513 25.80 -13.11 -12.25
CA ILE A 513 25.54 -11.92 -11.44
C ILE A 513 26.84 -11.48 -10.77
N SER A 514 27.49 -12.34 -9.99
CA SER A 514 28.70 -12.02 -9.22
C SER A 514 29.80 -11.43 -10.12
N LYS A 515 30.05 -12.06 -11.29
CA LYS A 515 31.03 -11.59 -12.29
C LYS A 515 30.79 -10.14 -12.75
N ARG A 516 29.53 -9.67 -12.76
CA ARG A 516 29.14 -8.35 -13.29
C ARG A 516 28.99 -7.28 -12.23
N ILE A 517 28.78 -7.68 -10.99
CA ILE A 517 28.65 -6.79 -9.84
C ILE A 517 29.99 -6.12 -9.48
N CYS A 518 31.14 -6.74 -9.81
CA CYS A 518 32.45 -6.27 -9.41
C CYS A 518 32.70 -4.77 -9.68
N ASN A 519 32.82 -4.00 -8.58
CA ASN A 519 33.31 -2.62 -8.48
C ASN A 519 32.50 -1.49 -9.16
N LYS A 520 31.21 -1.70 -9.46
CA LYS A 520 30.34 -0.62 -9.98
C LYS A 520 29.23 -0.30 -8.97
N GLY A 521 28.98 0.99 -8.73
CA GLY A 521 27.81 1.41 -7.96
C GLY A 521 26.53 1.02 -8.69
N MET A 522 25.61 0.36 -7.98
CA MET A 522 24.37 -0.15 -8.55
C MET A 522 23.35 0.96 -8.78
N VAL A 523 22.59 0.90 -9.87
CA VAL A 523 21.48 1.82 -10.11
C VAL A 523 20.19 1.26 -9.49
N GLY A 524 19.18 2.12 -9.25
CA GLY A 524 17.93 1.72 -8.59
C GLY A 524 17.19 0.56 -9.28
N ASP A 525 17.16 0.52 -10.62
CA ASP A 525 16.51 -0.56 -11.38
C ASP A 525 17.25 -1.90 -11.24
N GLU A 526 18.58 -1.88 -11.14
CA GLU A 526 19.41 -3.07 -10.91
C GLU A 526 19.14 -3.64 -9.52
N LEU A 527 19.06 -2.77 -8.50
CA LEU A 527 18.71 -3.15 -7.13
C LEU A 527 17.30 -3.74 -7.03
N ALA A 528 16.33 -3.21 -7.77
CA ALA A 528 14.97 -3.75 -7.80
C ALA A 528 14.91 -5.16 -8.40
N CYS A 529 15.66 -5.41 -9.49
CA CYS A 529 15.74 -6.73 -10.09
C CYS A 529 16.46 -7.72 -9.16
N LEU A 530 17.56 -7.33 -8.52
CA LEU A 530 18.26 -8.16 -7.54
C LEU A 530 17.39 -8.48 -6.33
N GLN A 531 16.66 -7.49 -5.81
CA GLN A 531 15.69 -7.70 -4.74
C GLN A 531 14.66 -8.76 -5.14
N SER A 532 14.08 -8.65 -6.35
CA SER A 532 13.15 -9.66 -6.87
C SER A 532 13.77 -11.06 -6.90
N ILE A 533 14.97 -11.20 -7.46
CA ILE A 533 15.69 -12.48 -7.56
C ILE A 533 15.98 -13.07 -6.17
N LEU A 534 16.52 -12.30 -5.24
CA LEU A 534 16.84 -12.79 -3.88
C LEU A 534 15.59 -13.13 -3.08
N VAL A 535 14.49 -12.38 -3.23
CA VAL A 535 13.22 -12.70 -2.57
C VAL A 535 12.61 -13.99 -3.15
N LYS A 536 12.70 -14.21 -4.47
CA LYS A 536 12.29 -15.48 -5.10
C LYS A 536 13.15 -16.66 -4.62
N LEU A 537 14.45 -16.46 -4.45
CA LEU A 537 15.33 -17.47 -3.84
C LEU A 537 14.87 -17.80 -2.41
N LEU A 538 14.62 -16.77 -1.60
CA LEU A 538 14.15 -16.92 -0.23
C LEU A 538 12.77 -17.59 -0.14
N SER A 539 11.89 -17.43 -1.13
CA SER A 539 10.58 -18.09 -1.13
C SER A 539 10.66 -19.56 -1.57
N HIS A 540 11.57 -19.90 -2.48
CA HIS A 540 11.73 -21.24 -3.03
C HIS A 540 12.34 -22.26 -2.05
N PHE A 541 13.50 -21.93 -1.46
CA PHE A 541 14.20 -22.86 -0.57
C PHE A 541 13.45 -22.99 0.77
N LYS A 542 13.45 -24.17 1.40
CA LYS A 542 12.76 -24.35 2.69
C LYS A 542 13.59 -23.84 3.87
N ASN A 543 14.86 -24.24 3.93
CA ASN A 543 15.76 -23.88 5.01
C ASN A 543 16.66 -22.71 4.59
N LEU A 544 17.07 -21.90 5.56
CA LEU A 544 18.04 -20.82 5.31
C LEU A 544 19.46 -21.35 5.10
N GLU A 545 19.82 -22.47 5.73
CA GLU A 545 21.13 -23.11 5.57
C GLU A 545 21.42 -23.46 4.11
N ASP A 546 20.43 -23.99 3.40
CA ASP A 546 20.52 -24.29 1.97
C ASP A 546 20.80 -23.01 1.15
N ILE A 547 20.23 -21.87 1.54
CA ILE A 547 20.40 -20.59 0.86
C ILE A 547 21.79 -20.00 1.13
N PHE A 548 22.24 -20.04 2.38
CA PHE A 548 23.58 -19.55 2.75
C PHE A 548 24.69 -20.41 2.18
N SER A 549 24.39 -21.67 1.82
CA SER A 549 25.31 -22.55 1.10
C SER A 549 25.42 -22.26 -0.40
N LEU A 550 24.53 -21.43 -0.97
CA LEU A 550 24.61 -21.05 -2.38
C LEU A 550 25.83 -20.16 -2.63
N ASN A 551 26.60 -20.51 -3.65
CA ASN A 551 27.73 -19.71 -4.10
C ASN A 551 27.28 -18.28 -4.41
N HIS A 552 28.09 -17.30 -4.01
CA HIS A 552 27.87 -15.87 -4.25
C HIS A 552 26.63 -15.24 -3.60
N PHE A 553 25.75 -15.98 -2.90
CA PHE A 553 24.54 -15.38 -2.30
C PHE A 553 24.88 -14.24 -1.33
N LEU A 554 25.82 -14.48 -0.40
CA LEU A 554 26.27 -13.47 0.57
C LEU A 554 27.04 -12.33 -0.10
N GLU A 555 27.89 -12.64 -1.09
CA GLU A 555 28.60 -11.63 -1.87
C GLU A 555 27.63 -10.67 -2.59
N ILE A 556 26.55 -11.20 -3.17
CA ILE A 556 25.51 -10.40 -3.83
C ILE A 556 24.75 -9.57 -2.79
N LEU A 557 24.38 -10.17 -1.65
CA LEU A 557 23.66 -9.48 -0.58
C LEU A 557 24.47 -8.30 -0.02
N ASP A 558 25.77 -8.48 0.16
CA ASP A 558 26.67 -7.45 0.70
C ASP A 558 26.80 -6.23 -0.21
N MET A 559 26.66 -6.43 -1.52
CA MET A 559 26.70 -5.38 -2.54
C MET A 559 25.40 -4.56 -2.63
N MET A 560 24.30 -5.04 -2.04
CA MET A 560 23.04 -4.30 -1.99
C MET A 560 23.05 -3.24 -0.90
N TYR A 561 22.26 -2.17 -1.08
CA TYR A 561 22.07 -1.11 -0.09
C TYR A 561 20.67 -0.48 -0.19
N GLY A 562 20.36 0.43 0.76
CA GLY A 562 19.11 1.17 0.80
C GLY A 562 17.87 0.28 1.01
N ARG A 563 16.73 0.73 0.47
CA ARG A 563 15.44 0.06 0.65
C ARG A 563 15.43 -1.38 0.16
N SER A 564 16.15 -1.69 -0.92
CA SER A 564 16.18 -3.03 -1.48
C SER A 564 16.92 -4.03 -0.58
N ARG A 565 18.08 -3.65 0.00
CA ARG A 565 18.77 -4.47 1.02
C ARG A 565 17.89 -4.67 2.25
N MET A 566 17.22 -3.61 2.72
CA MET A 566 16.32 -3.67 3.87
C MET A 566 15.20 -4.70 3.68
N ILE A 567 14.55 -4.70 2.50
CA ILE A 567 13.49 -5.65 2.18
C ILE A 567 14.02 -7.09 2.16
N VAL A 568 15.18 -7.34 1.55
CA VAL A 568 15.78 -8.68 1.53
C VAL A 568 16.14 -9.14 2.94
N ASN A 569 16.78 -8.29 3.76
CA ASN A 569 17.11 -8.60 5.16
C ASN A 569 15.87 -8.94 5.99
N MET A 570 14.78 -8.19 5.81
CA MET A 570 13.49 -8.52 6.44
C MET A 570 13.01 -9.91 6.01
N HIS A 571 13.02 -10.24 4.71
CA HIS A 571 12.62 -11.57 4.26
C HIS A 571 13.51 -12.69 4.82
N ILE A 572 14.82 -12.46 4.99
CA ILE A 572 15.73 -13.41 5.65
C ILE A 572 15.30 -13.64 7.11
N LEU A 573 15.07 -12.57 7.88
CA LEU A 573 14.64 -12.66 9.28
C LEU A 573 13.25 -13.28 9.44
N ASP A 574 12.30 -12.95 8.57
CA ASP A 574 10.97 -13.55 8.56
C ASP A 574 11.06 -15.06 8.35
N LYS A 575 11.87 -15.49 7.38
CA LYS A 575 12.09 -16.92 7.11
C LYS A 575 12.76 -17.62 8.30
N ALA A 576 13.76 -16.98 8.92
CA ALA A 576 14.46 -17.53 10.09
C ALA A 576 13.50 -17.74 11.27
N THR A 577 12.64 -16.76 11.53
CA THR A 577 11.80 -16.70 12.73
C THR A 577 10.49 -17.49 12.62
N ARG A 578 10.04 -17.79 11.39
CA ARG A 578 8.92 -18.72 11.13
C ARG A 578 9.22 -20.15 11.55
N GLY A 579 10.50 -20.53 11.60
CA GLY A 579 10.96 -21.85 12.02
C GLY A 579 10.90 -22.11 13.54
N GLY A 580 11.52 -23.22 13.92
CA GLY A 580 11.76 -23.59 15.32
C GLY A 580 12.81 -22.71 16.00
N LEU A 581 13.44 -23.22 17.05
CA LEU A 581 14.57 -22.54 17.69
C LEU A 581 15.79 -22.52 16.75
N ILE A 582 16.55 -21.43 16.78
CA ILE A 582 17.78 -21.27 16.00
C ILE A 582 18.95 -21.64 16.91
N CYS A 583 19.62 -22.75 16.60
CA CYS A 583 20.67 -23.31 17.46
C CYS A 583 22.06 -23.36 16.79
N ASP A 584 22.13 -23.30 15.46
CA ASP A 584 23.39 -23.35 14.74
C ASP A 584 24.19 -22.04 14.92
N PRO A 585 25.42 -22.08 15.47
CA PRO A 585 26.20 -20.86 15.74
C PRO A 585 26.51 -20.02 14.50
N THR A 586 26.73 -20.67 13.34
CA THR A 586 27.04 -19.97 12.09
C THR A 586 25.83 -19.19 11.60
N THR A 587 24.65 -19.81 11.64
CA THR A 587 23.37 -19.19 11.31
C THR A 587 23.04 -18.05 12.26
N ILE A 588 23.30 -18.22 13.57
CA ILE A 588 23.10 -17.14 14.55
C ILE A 588 23.98 -15.93 14.22
N GLN A 589 25.27 -16.15 13.93
CA GLN A 589 26.20 -15.08 13.58
C GLN A 589 25.77 -14.32 12.32
N LEU A 590 25.39 -15.04 11.28
CA LEU A 590 24.96 -14.42 10.02
C LEU A 590 23.65 -13.64 10.17
N LEU A 591 22.67 -14.20 10.90
CA LEU A 591 21.42 -13.48 11.21
C LEU A 591 21.66 -12.26 12.11
N PHE A 592 22.66 -12.32 12.98
CA PHE A 592 23.08 -11.17 13.77
C PHE A 592 23.65 -10.06 12.88
N GLU A 593 24.51 -10.37 11.92
CA GLU A 593 25.03 -9.42 10.93
C GLU A 593 23.91 -8.80 10.07
N VAL A 594 22.96 -9.63 9.61
CA VAL A 594 21.76 -9.18 8.90
C VAL A 594 20.91 -8.22 9.75
N SER A 595 20.74 -8.55 11.04
CA SER A 595 20.01 -7.72 12.00
C SER A 595 20.72 -6.41 12.28
N GLN A 596 22.05 -6.42 12.37
CA GLN A 596 22.87 -5.22 12.54
C GLN A 596 22.75 -4.29 11.32
N ALA A 597 22.93 -4.82 10.11
CA ALA A 597 22.75 -4.05 8.88
C ALA A 597 21.33 -3.46 8.76
N LEU A 598 20.32 -4.19 9.24
CA LEU A 598 18.95 -3.72 9.30
C LEU A 598 18.79 -2.57 10.30
N ASN A 599 19.38 -2.69 11.51
CA ASN A 599 19.34 -1.64 12.53
C ASN A 599 20.08 -0.36 12.10
N ASP A 600 21.27 -0.50 11.51
CA ASP A 600 22.05 0.64 11.01
C ASP A 600 21.30 1.40 9.91
N SER A 601 20.44 0.72 9.15
CA SER A 601 19.59 1.32 8.13
C SER A 601 18.41 2.12 8.73
N ILE A 602 17.91 1.74 9.91
CA ILE A 602 16.87 2.47 10.66
C ILE A 602 17.43 3.81 11.13
N ASP A 603 18.64 3.80 11.71
CA ASP A 603 19.28 4.99 12.27
C ASP A 603 19.59 6.07 11.21
N GLN A 604 19.70 5.69 9.93
CA GLN A 604 19.93 6.62 8.81
C GLN A 604 18.66 7.22 8.21
N VAL A 605 17.49 6.57 8.42
CA VAL A 605 16.23 6.92 7.77
C VAL A 605 15.31 7.60 8.77
N ASN A 606 15.42 8.94 8.88
CA ASN A 606 14.46 9.80 9.58
C ASN A 606 13.08 9.85 8.87
N VAL A 607 12.40 8.71 8.73
CA VAL A 607 11.07 8.61 8.10
C VAL A 607 10.07 8.07 9.12
N ARG A 608 8.91 8.72 9.15
CA ARG A 608 7.71 8.53 9.98
C ARG A 608 7.60 7.15 10.65
N ASP A 609 7.35 7.18 11.97
CA ASP A 609 7.36 6.07 12.96
C ASP A 609 6.70 4.73 12.58
N GLU A 610 5.82 4.65 11.57
CA GLU A 610 5.08 3.42 11.25
C GLU A 610 5.93 2.37 10.48
N ASP A 611 6.82 2.81 9.59
CA ASP A 611 7.67 1.90 8.79
C ASP A 611 8.86 1.34 9.61
N LEU A 612 9.28 2.03 10.68
CA LEU A 612 10.39 1.64 11.56
C LEU A 612 10.03 0.55 12.57
N GLN A 613 8.74 0.35 12.87
CA GLN A 613 8.30 -0.68 13.82
C GLN A 613 8.45 -2.10 13.28
N GLN A 614 8.42 -2.30 11.97
CA GLN A 614 8.57 -3.64 11.38
C GLN A 614 9.95 -4.24 11.63
N PRO A 615 11.08 -3.58 11.27
CA PRO A 615 12.40 -4.19 11.44
C PRO A 615 12.75 -4.46 12.91
N ALA A 616 12.45 -3.54 13.84
CA ALA A 616 12.68 -3.76 15.27
C ALA A 616 11.92 -5.01 15.79
N ARG A 617 10.65 -5.19 15.39
CA ARG A 617 9.87 -6.39 15.76
C ARG A 617 10.48 -7.68 15.21
N MET A 618 11.07 -7.65 14.02
CA MET A 618 11.70 -8.83 13.42
C MET A 618 13.01 -9.18 14.13
N ILE A 619 13.79 -8.17 14.51
CA ILE A 619 15.00 -8.36 15.33
C ILE A 619 14.62 -8.91 16.71
N SER A 620 13.55 -8.40 17.36
CA SER A 620 13.04 -8.97 18.62
C SER A 620 12.71 -10.45 18.48
N ARG A 621 11.95 -10.81 17.43
CA ARG A 621 11.59 -12.22 17.16
C ARG A 621 12.81 -13.10 16.90
N PHE A 622 13.84 -12.57 16.24
CA PHE A 622 15.10 -13.28 16.05
C PHE A 622 15.77 -13.56 17.40
N ILE A 623 15.94 -12.54 18.24
CA ILE A 623 16.53 -12.68 19.58
C ILE A 623 15.78 -13.73 20.41
N ASP A 624 14.44 -13.68 20.41
CA ASP A 624 13.59 -14.63 21.15
C ASP A 624 13.72 -16.09 20.68
N LYS A 625 14.11 -16.31 19.41
CA LYS A 625 14.22 -17.64 18.79
C LYS A 625 15.61 -18.27 18.94
N VAL A 626 16.63 -17.48 19.28
CA VAL A 626 18.00 -17.99 19.47
C VAL A 626 18.08 -18.88 20.71
N SER A 627 18.72 -20.04 20.58
CA SER A 627 18.96 -20.94 21.70
C SER A 627 20.29 -21.68 21.57
N TYR A 628 21.21 -21.40 22.50
CA TYR A 628 22.46 -22.15 22.67
C TYR A 628 22.30 -23.47 23.47
N GLY A 629 21.06 -23.95 23.62
CA GLY A 629 20.77 -25.19 24.36
C GLY A 629 21.24 -25.12 25.82
N ALA A 630 22.13 -26.04 26.20
CA ALA A 630 22.64 -26.15 27.58
C ALA A 630 23.70 -25.08 27.93
N ASP A 631 24.31 -24.43 26.93
CA ASP A 631 25.37 -23.44 27.14
C ASP A 631 24.77 -22.05 27.39
N ARG A 632 24.51 -21.78 28.67
CA ARG A 632 23.85 -20.55 29.11
C ARG A 632 24.78 -19.34 29.13
N GLU A 633 26.08 -19.56 29.38
CA GLU A 633 27.06 -18.48 29.39
C GLU A 633 27.23 -17.91 27.99
N ARG A 634 27.26 -18.78 26.97
CA ARG A 634 27.27 -18.35 25.58
C ARG A 634 25.98 -17.63 25.17
N HIS A 635 24.83 -18.06 25.68
CA HIS A 635 23.57 -17.33 25.47
C HIS A 635 23.63 -15.94 26.09
N LEU A 636 24.10 -15.80 27.33
CA LEU A 636 24.23 -14.48 27.97
C LEU A 636 25.24 -13.59 27.24
N ALA A 637 26.36 -14.16 26.77
CA ALA A 637 27.33 -13.44 25.96
C ALA A 637 26.71 -12.90 24.64
N PHE A 638 25.86 -13.69 24.00
CA PHE A 638 25.07 -13.23 22.85
C PHE A 638 24.13 -12.07 23.20
N LEU A 639 23.42 -12.10 24.34
CA LEU A 639 22.58 -10.98 24.77
C LEU A 639 23.40 -9.71 25.04
N VAL A 640 24.61 -9.84 25.60
CA VAL A 640 25.56 -8.73 25.78
C VAL A 640 25.96 -8.12 24.43
N GLU A 641 26.16 -8.95 23.43
CA GLU A 641 26.44 -8.52 22.06
C GLU A 641 25.25 -7.83 21.40
N CYS A 642 24.05 -8.38 21.53
CA CYS A 642 22.81 -7.73 21.07
C CYS A 642 22.59 -6.38 21.74
N ARG A 643 22.85 -6.25 23.05
CA ARG A 643 22.74 -4.95 23.75
C ARG A 643 23.71 -3.91 23.17
N ARG A 644 24.91 -4.34 22.78
CA ARG A 644 25.92 -3.46 22.18
C ARG A 644 25.50 -2.97 20.81
N ALA A 645 24.96 -3.85 19.96
CA ALA A 645 24.54 -3.53 18.60
C ALA A 645 23.21 -2.76 18.54
N PHE A 646 22.25 -3.09 19.41
CA PHE A 646 20.87 -2.60 19.34
C PHE A 646 20.51 -1.61 20.47
N GLY A 647 21.52 -1.02 21.11
CA GLY A 647 21.35 -0.17 22.28
C GLY A 647 20.60 1.15 22.02
N SER A 648 20.36 1.54 20.78
CA SER A 648 19.56 2.73 20.43
C SER A 648 18.06 2.50 20.55
N THR A 649 17.56 1.28 20.30
CA THR A 649 16.12 0.96 20.23
C THR A 649 15.56 0.46 21.57
N ASN A 650 14.47 1.07 22.06
CA ASN A 650 13.90 0.70 23.37
C ASN A 650 13.18 -0.64 23.38
N GLU A 651 12.43 -0.99 22.32
CA GLU A 651 11.72 -2.27 22.18
C GLU A 651 12.69 -3.45 22.24
N LEU A 652 13.89 -3.28 21.68
CA LEU A 652 14.94 -4.28 21.70
C LEU A 652 15.54 -4.42 23.10
N LYS A 653 15.75 -3.32 23.84
CA LYS A 653 16.17 -3.39 25.26
C LYS A 653 15.18 -4.18 26.12
N GLU A 654 13.88 -3.96 25.95
CA GLU A 654 12.83 -4.74 26.63
C GLU A 654 12.96 -6.23 26.33
N THR A 655 13.09 -6.58 25.04
CA THR A 655 13.25 -7.97 24.59
C THR A 655 14.49 -8.63 25.23
N LEU A 656 15.61 -7.90 25.32
CA LEU A 656 16.84 -8.39 25.94
C LEU A 656 16.69 -8.65 27.44
N VAL A 657 16.00 -7.77 28.17
CA VAL A 657 15.74 -7.95 29.61
C VAL A 657 14.84 -9.16 29.83
N HIS A 658 13.74 -9.31 29.07
CA HIS A 658 12.88 -10.49 29.18
C HIS A 658 13.62 -11.79 28.85
N SER A 659 14.50 -11.76 27.84
CA SER A 659 15.35 -12.91 27.47
C SER A 659 16.32 -13.29 28.60
N SER A 660 16.98 -12.30 29.20
CA SER A 660 17.88 -12.50 30.36
C SER A 660 17.13 -13.06 31.57
N ASN A 661 15.96 -12.50 31.88
CA ASN A 661 15.10 -12.94 32.99
C ASN A 661 14.60 -14.38 32.76
N SER A 662 14.19 -14.72 31.53
CA SER A 662 13.81 -16.08 31.13
C SER A 662 14.98 -17.06 31.29
N LEU A 663 16.19 -16.67 30.90
CA LEU A 663 17.40 -17.47 31.06
C LEU A 663 17.73 -17.73 32.54
N ALA A 664 17.56 -16.72 33.40
CA ALA A 664 17.72 -16.86 34.84
C ALA A 664 16.66 -17.82 35.44
N VAL A 665 15.39 -17.68 35.07
CA VAL A 665 14.31 -18.58 35.54
C VAL A 665 14.55 -20.02 35.09
N LYS A 666 14.96 -20.25 33.83
CA LYS A 666 15.31 -21.60 33.34
C LYS A 666 16.46 -22.21 34.16
N ALA A 667 17.47 -21.40 34.50
CA ALA A 667 18.57 -21.86 35.36
C ALA A 667 18.10 -22.27 36.77
N LEU A 668 17.11 -21.57 37.33
CA LEU A 668 16.51 -21.92 38.62
C LEU A 668 15.71 -23.23 38.58
N ILE A 669 14.90 -23.45 37.54
CA ILE A 669 14.04 -24.63 37.41
C ILE A 669 14.86 -25.93 37.38
N GLU A 670 16.00 -25.91 36.68
CA GLU A 670 16.86 -27.10 36.51
C GLU A 670 17.70 -27.45 37.75
N ARG A 671 17.55 -26.71 38.87
CA ARG A 671 18.20 -26.97 40.18
C ARG A 671 19.72 -27.10 40.15
N LYS A 672 20.38 -26.57 39.12
CA LYS A 672 21.84 -26.43 39.10
C LYS A 672 22.18 -25.11 39.78
N ASN A 673 22.76 -25.16 40.99
CA ASN A 673 23.16 -23.99 41.78
C ASN A 673 24.23 -23.14 41.05
N HIS A 674 23.83 -22.32 40.08
CA HIS A 674 24.69 -21.34 39.42
C HIS A 674 24.33 -19.94 39.91
N LEU A 675 24.54 -19.67 41.21
CA LEU A 675 24.24 -18.39 41.82
C LEU A 675 24.96 -17.23 41.10
N ASP A 676 26.20 -17.45 40.66
CA ASP A 676 26.99 -16.43 39.96
C ASP A 676 26.47 -16.16 38.54
N PHE A 677 25.92 -17.17 37.88
CA PHE A 677 25.23 -17.00 36.60
C PHE A 677 23.95 -16.17 36.78
N LEU A 678 23.16 -16.46 37.82
CA LEU A 678 21.96 -15.66 38.13
C LEU A 678 22.31 -14.21 38.40
N LYS A 679 23.34 -13.94 39.22
CA LYS A 679 23.84 -12.58 39.45
C LYS A 679 24.24 -11.90 38.14
N SER A 680 24.87 -12.64 37.22
CA SER A 680 25.28 -12.10 35.91
C SER A 680 24.07 -11.72 35.05
N CYS A 681 23.02 -12.55 35.00
CA CYS A 681 21.77 -12.22 34.30
C CYS A 681 21.07 -11.00 34.91
N ILE A 682 20.98 -10.94 36.25
CA ILE A 682 20.35 -9.82 36.95
C ILE A 682 21.16 -8.53 36.75
N ALA A 683 22.49 -8.57 36.86
CA ALA A 683 23.34 -7.41 36.58
C ALA A 683 23.21 -6.93 35.14
N PHE A 684 23.13 -7.86 34.16
CA PHE A 684 22.84 -7.50 32.78
C PHE A 684 21.50 -6.78 32.64
N SER A 685 20.44 -7.30 33.26
CA SER A 685 19.11 -6.69 33.27
C SER A 685 19.14 -5.31 33.93
N GLU A 686 19.76 -5.14 35.11
CA GLU A 686 19.90 -3.86 35.83
C GLU A 686 20.51 -2.75 34.95
N VAL A 687 21.65 -3.03 34.31
CA VAL A 687 22.34 -2.03 33.46
C VAL A 687 21.55 -1.80 32.16
N THR A 688 20.79 -2.78 31.66
CA THR A 688 19.96 -2.59 30.46
C THR A 688 18.72 -1.76 30.75
N ILE A 689 18.02 -2.03 31.86
CA ILE A 689 16.80 -1.32 32.27
C ILE A 689 17.09 0.17 32.50
N SER A 690 18.21 0.50 33.16
CA SER A 690 18.60 1.91 33.37
C SER A 690 18.77 2.72 32.07
N SER A 691 18.96 2.06 30.93
CA SER A 691 19.10 2.70 29.61
C SER A 691 17.78 2.79 28.80
N VAL A 692 16.67 2.28 29.33
CA VAL A 692 15.32 2.39 28.72
C VAL A 692 14.74 3.77 29.04
N THR A 693 14.28 4.50 28.02
CA THR A 693 13.77 5.88 28.22
C THR A 693 12.29 5.96 28.59
N ALA A 694 11.49 4.92 28.29
CA ALA A 694 10.07 4.90 28.59
C ALA A 694 9.81 4.49 30.04
N LEU A 695 9.38 5.45 30.88
CA LEU A 695 9.20 5.28 32.33
C LEU A 695 8.37 4.05 32.69
N VAL A 696 7.15 3.94 32.15
CA VAL A 696 6.22 2.86 32.55
C VAL A 696 6.76 1.46 32.21
N ARG A 697 7.40 1.32 31.04
CA ARG A 697 8.10 0.08 30.63
C ARG A 697 9.28 -0.19 31.55
N GLN A 698 10.10 0.82 31.83
CA GLN A 698 11.26 0.72 32.74
C GLN A 698 10.85 0.23 34.15
N LEU A 699 9.76 0.77 34.69
CA LEU A 699 9.21 0.36 35.99
C LEU A 699 8.78 -1.11 35.99
N LYS A 700 8.01 -1.53 34.99
CA LYS A 700 7.58 -2.95 34.86
C LYS A 700 8.79 -3.89 34.81
N LEU A 701 9.81 -3.56 34.00
CA LEU A 701 11.03 -4.37 33.91
C LEU A 701 11.80 -4.46 35.23
N TYR A 702 11.89 -3.37 36.01
CA TYR A 702 12.51 -3.41 37.34
C TYR A 702 11.78 -4.39 38.27
N LEU A 703 10.45 -4.36 38.29
CA LEU A 703 9.66 -5.26 39.14
C LEU A 703 9.78 -6.72 38.70
N GLU A 704 9.64 -7.00 37.40
CA GLU A 704 9.82 -8.37 36.88
C GLU A 704 11.21 -8.93 37.19
N THR A 705 12.25 -8.10 37.05
CA THR A 705 13.63 -8.51 37.36
C THR A 705 13.82 -8.70 38.86
N ALA A 706 13.17 -7.89 39.71
CA ALA A 706 13.19 -8.04 41.16
C ALA A 706 12.53 -9.35 41.60
N GLU A 707 11.41 -9.71 40.98
CA GLU A 707 10.73 -10.99 41.21
C GLU A 707 11.64 -12.18 40.86
N VAL A 708 12.34 -12.12 39.72
CA VAL A 708 13.29 -13.16 39.32
C VAL A 708 14.49 -13.23 40.29
N ALA A 709 15.02 -12.08 40.73
CA ALA A 709 16.10 -12.04 41.72
C ALA A 709 15.66 -12.67 43.05
N LEU A 710 14.44 -12.38 43.52
CA LEU A 710 13.88 -12.96 44.74
C LEU A 710 13.66 -14.48 44.62
N LEU A 711 13.16 -14.95 43.47
CA LEU A 711 13.03 -16.38 43.19
C LEU A 711 14.39 -17.09 43.24
N GLY A 712 15.47 -16.39 42.89
CA GLY A 712 16.83 -16.91 42.93
C GLY A 712 17.57 -16.78 44.25
N GLY A 713 16.94 -16.29 45.32
CA GLY A 713 17.62 -16.11 46.61
C GLY A 713 18.41 -14.79 46.73
N LEU A 714 18.39 -13.93 45.72
CA LEU A 714 19.19 -12.70 45.66
C LEU A 714 18.42 -11.51 46.25
N VAL A 715 18.14 -11.58 47.55
CA VAL A 715 17.35 -10.56 48.29
C VAL A 715 17.92 -9.14 48.12
N SER A 716 19.24 -8.98 48.22
CA SER A 716 19.89 -7.67 48.10
C SER A 716 19.72 -7.03 46.72
N HIS A 717 19.76 -7.84 45.65
CA HIS A 717 19.49 -7.37 44.29
C HIS A 717 18.02 -7.02 44.11
N SER A 718 17.11 -7.83 44.65
CA SER A 718 15.68 -7.55 44.61
C SER A 718 15.34 -6.24 45.32
N ASP A 719 15.90 -5.97 46.51
CA ASP A 719 15.71 -4.70 47.20
C ASP A 719 16.33 -3.54 46.41
N GLY A 720 17.55 -3.71 45.88
CA GLY A 720 18.22 -2.71 45.03
C GLY A 720 17.43 -2.33 43.78
N LEU A 721 16.81 -3.30 43.11
CA LEU A 721 15.94 -3.08 41.94
C LEU A 721 14.67 -2.30 42.32
N VAL A 722 14.03 -2.63 43.44
CA VAL A 722 12.86 -1.88 43.95
C VAL A 722 13.24 -0.45 44.31
N GLN A 723 14.38 -0.25 44.99
CA GLN A 723 14.87 1.10 45.28
C GLN A 723 15.20 1.87 43.99
N SER A 724 15.80 1.23 42.99
CA SER A 724 16.08 1.84 41.69
C SER A 724 14.80 2.27 40.97
N ALA A 725 13.73 1.46 41.03
CA ALA A 725 12.43 1.84 40.52
C ALA A 725 11.83 3.04 41.27
N ILE A 726 11.97 3.11 42.59
CA ILE A 726 11.53 4.25 43.40
C ILE A 726 12.32 5.51 43.03
N SER A 727 13.65 5.43 42.95
CA SER A 727 14.51 6.55 42.55
C SER A 727 14.22 7.03 41.14
N CYS A 728 13.96 6.12 40.20
CA CYS A 728 13.55 6.44 38.84
C CYS A 728 12.29 7.33 38.84
N MET A 729 11.25 6.97 39.61
CA MET A 729 10.04 7.80 39.74
C MET A 729 10.29 9.16 40.41
N GLN A 730 11.32 9.28 41.25
CA GLN A 730 11.66 10.56 41.90
C GLN A 730 12.31 11.55 40.94
N SER A 731 13.02 11.07 39.92
CA SER A 731 13.75 11.89 38.95
C SER A 731 12.92 12.43 37.78
N VAL A 732 11.64 12.10 37.69
CA VAL A 732 10.78 12.47 36.55
C VAL A 732 10.20 13.87 36.75
N ASP A 733 10.56 14.80 35.86
CA ASP A 733 9.94 16.12 35.79
C ASP A 733 8.52 16.06 35.19
N LEU A 734 7.63 16.96 35.63
CA LEU A 734 6.21 17.10 35.22
C LEU A 734 5.94 17.09 33.70
N VAL A 735 6.97 17.31 32.86
CA VAL A 735 6.84 17.46 31.41
C VAL A 735 6.66 16.10 30.72
N ASP A 736 7.27 15.03 31.22
CA ASP A 736 7.21 13.69 30.58
C ASP A 736 5.92 12.91 30.89
N VAL A 737 5.24 13.21 32.00
CA VAL A 737 3.99 12.56 32.43
C VAL A 737 2.75 13.14 31.71
N SER A 738 2.93 14.10 30.81
CA SER A 738 1.85 14.71 30.01
C SER A 738 1.24 13.75 28.96
N ARG A 739 1.72 12.51 28.85
CA ARG A 739 1.20 11.48 27.93
C ARG A 739 -0.01 10.73 28.50
N GLY A 740 -1.16 11.42 28.52
CA GLY A 740 -2.49 10.80 28.59
C GLY A 740 -2.91 10.13 29.92
N PRO A 741 -4.21 9.81 30.08
CA PRO A 741 -4.74 9.18 31.29
C PRO A 741 -4.27 7.73 31.52
N THR A 742 -3.90 7.02 30.45
CA THR A 742 -3.49 5.60 30.49
C THR A 742 -2.19 5.37 31.27
N ASP A 743 -1.18 6.23 31.10
CA ASP A 743 0.12 6.09 31.75
C ASP A 743 0.04 6.30 33.28
N ALA A 744 -0.91 7.15 33.72
CA ALA A 744 -1.16 7.39 35.14
C ALA A 744 -1.79 6.15 35.83
N ASP A 745 -2.73 5.49 35.16
CA ASP A 745 -3.35 4.26 35.65
C ASP A 745 -2.34 3.10 35.67
N GLU A 746 -1.49 2.96 34.65
CA GLU A 746 -0.42 1.95 34.65
C GLU A 746 0.60 2.17 35.78
N THR A 747 0.94 3.43 36.07
CA THR A 747 1.83 3.78 37.18
C THR A 747 1.18 3.49 38.54
N LEU A 748 -0.13 3.76 38.69
CA LEU A 748 -0.88 3.39 39.90
C LEU A 748 -0.87 1.88 40.12
N ASN A 749 -1.15 1.09 39.07
CA ASN A 749 -1.14 -0.37 39.11
C ASN A 749 0.24 -0.89 39.51
N PHE A 750 1.30 -0.31 38.97
CA PHE A 750 2.67 -0.63 39.35
C PHE A 750 2.94 -0.40 40.85
N LEU A 751 2.56 0.76 41.39
CA LEU A 751 2.78 1.08 42.81
C LEU A 751 2.00 0.16 43.74
N GLN A 752 0.79 -0.23 43.35
CA GLN A 752 -0.01 -1.23 44.08
C GLN A 752 0.64 -2.62 44.02
N LYS A 753 1.20 -3.02 42.87
CA LYS A 753 1.96 -4.28 42.73
C LYS A 753 3.20 -4.30 43.60
N ILE A 754 3.94 -3.18 43.69
CA ILE A 754 5.06 -3.07 44.65
C ILE A 754 4.57 -3.32 46.08
N CYS A 755 3.45 -2.72 46.49
CA CYS A 755 2.91 -2.95 47.84
C CYS A 755 2.62 -4.44 48.07
N GLY A 756 2.09 -5.16 47.07
CA GLY A 756 1.90 -6.61 47.15
C GLY A 756 3.22 -7.38 47.22
N PHE A 757 4.20 -7.01 46.39
CA PHE A 757 5.52 -7.65 46.33
C PHE A 757 6.31 -7.50 47.65
N LEU A 758 6.19 -6.34 48.33
CA LEU A 758 6.83 -6.06 49.62
C LEU A 758 6.33 -6.95 50.77
N ILE A 759 5.23 -7.69 50.60
CA ILE A 759 4.80 -8.72 51.56
C ILE A 759 5.79 -9.89 51.56
N ILE A 760 6.29 -10.28 50.38
CA ILE A 760 7.15 -11.44 50.18
C ILE A 760 8.63 -11.05 50.32
N LEU A 761 9.01 -9.84 49.90
CA LEU A 761 10.37 -9.34 50.02
C LEU A 761 10.75 -9.18 51.51
N PRO A 762 11.78 -9.88 52.01
CA PRO A 762 12.20 -9.70 53.40
C PRO A 762 12.78 -8.30 53.62
N GLY A 763 12.45 -7.73 54.79
CA GLY A 763 12.94 -6.45 55.24
C GLY A 763 14.45 -6.42 55.45
N ASN A 764 15.06 -5.25 55.30
CA ASN A 764 16.48 -5.08 55.56
C ASN A 764 16.75 -5.25 57.07
N PRO A 765 17.64 -6.17 57.51
CA PRO A 765 17.87 -6.43 58.92
C PRO A 765 18.53 -5.25 59.66
N GLU A 766 19.26 -4.38 58.95
CA GLU A 766 19.94 -3.21 59.54
C GLU A 766 19.03 -1.97 59.57
N LYS A 767 18.22 -1.76 58.52
CA LYS A 767 17.37 -0.56 58.37
C LYS A 767 15.94 -0.75 58.86
N GLY A 768 15.52 -1.98 59.13
CA GLY A 768 14.16 -2.34 59.51
C GLY A 768 13.28 -2.71 58.31
N ALA A 769 12.24 -3.49 58.58
CA ALA A 769 11.32 -3.99 57.57
C ALA A 769 10.40 -2.93 56.93
N VAL A 770 10.26 -1.77 57.58
CA VAL A 770 9.43 -0.66 57.07
C VAL A 770 10.24 0.35 56.27
N TYR A 771 11.55 0.13 56.06
CA TYR A 771 12.41 1.04 55.30
C TYR A 771 11.93 1.27 53.86
N THR A 772 11.75 0.21 53.07
CA THR A 772 11.30 0.30 51.68
C THR A 772 9.87 0.86 51.56
N PRO A 773 8.90 0.45 52.41
CA PRO A 773 7.61 1.13 52.52
C PRO A 773 7.72 2.64 52.83
N LYS A 774 8.62 3.06 53.73
CA LYS A 774 8.85 4.48 54.04
C LYS A 774 9.43 5.24 52.84
N SER A 775 10.36 4.65 52.09
CA SER A 775 10.87 5.24 50.84
C SER A 775 9.76 5.44 49.81
N LEU A 776 8.86 4.46 49.66
CA LEU A 776 7.69 4.58 48.78
C LEU A 776 6.70 5.64 49.30
N PHE A 777 6.51 5.75 50.62
CA PHE A 777 5.65 6.78 51.21
C PHE A 777 6.19 8.19 50.99
N ALA A 778 7.51 8.37 51.08
CA ALA A 778 8.17 9.64 50.79
C ALA A 778 7.91 10.11 49.35
N LEU A 779 7.81 9.18 48.39
CA LEU A 779 7.44 9.49 47.00
C LEU A 779 6.09 10.21 46.92
N LEU A 780 5.08 9.74 47.67
CA LEU A 780 3.73 10.34 47.69
C LEU A 780 3.72 11.80 48.16
N ASN A 781 4.70 12.18 48.98
CA ASN A 781 4.86 13.54 49.49
C ASN A 781 5.62 14.46 48.53
N SER A 782 6.53 13.89 47.73
CA SER A 782 7.42 14.65 46.84
C SER A 782 6.81 14.97 45.46
N GLN A 783 5.87 14.15 44.98
CA GLN A 783 5.43 14.21 43.57
C GLN A 783 4.18 15.08 43.35
N SER A 784 4.34 16.09 42.50
CA SER A 784 3.30 17.08 42.14
C SER A 784 2.25 16.53 41.16
N TRP A 785 2.61 15.56 40.31
CA TRP A 785 1.73 14.97 39.30
C TRP A 785 0.70 13.98 39.86
N MET A 786 0.88 13.47 41.08
CA MET A 786 -0.04 12.51 41.69
C MET A 786 -1.36 13.17 42.10
N THR A 787 -2.46 12.68 41.54
CA THR A 787 -3.81 13.14 41.91
C THR A 787 -4.20 12.71 43.33
N PRO A 788 -5.12 13.43 44.00
CA PRO A 788 -5.63 13.02 45.31
C PRO A 788 -6.21 11.60 45.31
N ARG A 789 -6.84 11.17 44.20
CA ARG A 789 -7.36 9.82 44.02
C ARG A 789 -6.28 8.75 44.02
N MET A 790 -5.20 8.97 43.26
CA MET A 790 -4.06 8.05 43.22
C MET A 790 -3.41 7.93 44.58
N ARG A 791 -3.16 9.06 45.27
CA ARG A 791 -2.59 9.07 46.62
C ARG A 791 -3.46 8.27 47.61
N ALA A 792 -4.78 8.47 47.58
CA ALA A 792 -5.69 7.75 48.47
C ALA A 792 -5.66 6.23 48.23
N ARG A 793 -5.66 5.79 46.96
CA ARG A 793 -5.58 4.36 46.61
C ARG A 793 -4.26 3.73 47.02
N ILE A 794 -3.14 4.42 46.82
CA ILE A 794 -1.82 3.92 47.25
C ILE A 794 -1.74 3.87 48.77
N CYS A 795 -2.19 4.90 49.49
CA CYS A 795 -2.26 4.87 50.96
C CYS A 795 -3.10 3.69 51.47
N CYS A 796 -4.24 3.37 50.83
CA CYS A 796 -5.02 2.19 51.17
C CYS A 796 -4.24 0.88 50.97
N ALA A 797 -3.48 0.76 49.88
CA ALA A 797 -2.60 -0.39 49.64
C ALA A 797 -1.49 -0.48 50.69
N MET A 798 -0.90 0.65 51.10
CA MET A 798 0.13 0.69 52.15
C MET A 798 -0.41 0.34 53.54
N ILE A 799 -1.63 0.78 53.89
CA ILE A 799 -2.32 0.37 55.12
C ILE A 799 -2.54 -1.16 55.11
N SER A 800 -3.00 -1.69 53.98
CA SER A 800 -3.21 -3.13 53.79
C SER A 800 -1.90 -3.91 53.90
N LEU A 801 -0.80 -3.39 53.34
CA LEU A 801 0.54 -3.94 53.48
C LEU A 801 0.97 -3.99 54.96
N SER A 802 0.85 -2.88 55.69
CA SER A 802 1.21 -2.83 57.13
C SER A 802 0.39 -3.80 57.96
N ALA A 803 -0.92 -3.90 57.69
CA ALA A 803 -1.80 -4.86 58.35
C ALA A 803 -1.37 -6.30 58.07
N THR A 804 -1.03 -6.61 56.82
CA THR A 804 -0.56 -7.94 56.43
C THR A 804 0.77 -8.29 57.07
N LEU A 805 1.73 -7.35 57.08
CA LEU A 805 3.05 -7.52 57.72
C LEU A 805 2.98 -7.72 59.25
N SER A 806 1.87 -7.33 59.88
CA SER A 806 1.64 -7.54 61.31
C SER A 806 1.06 -8.92 61.66
N GLN A 807 0.67 -9.72 60.66
CA GLN A 807 0.06 -11.03 60.87
C GLN A 807 1.08 -12.03 61.39
N LYS A 808 0.59 -13.03 62.13
CA LYS A 808 1.42 -14.13 62.66
C LYS A 808 2.05 -14.99 61.58
N ASN A 809 1.29 -15.24 60.51
CA ASN A 809 1.75 -15.96 59.34
C ASN A 809 1.39 -15.09 58.14
N LEU A 810 2.36 -14.85 57.26
CA LEU A 810 2.10 -14.12 56.02
C LEU A 810 1.27 -14.98 55.05
N PRO A 811 0.48 -14.36 54.15
CA PRO A 811 -0.36 -15.10 53.21
C PRO A 811 0.45 -15.84 52.14
N TYR A 812 1.66 -15.38 51.82
CA TYR A 812 2.55 -16.00 50.84
C TYR A 812 3.99 -15.97 51.33
N HIS A 813 4.72 -17.04 51.03
CA HIS A 813 6.14 -17.19 51.34
C HIS A 813 6.92 -17.54 50.08
N ALA A 814 8.17 -17.10 50.00
CA ALA A 814 9.14 -17.54 48.98
C ALA A 814 9.65 -18.97 49.29
N SER A 815 8.72 -19.92 49.41
CA SER A 815 8.98 -21.29 49.92
C SER A 815 9.99 -22.09 49.10
N LYS A 816 10.16 -21.78 47.81
CA LYS A 816 11.10 -22.47 46.91
C LYS A 816 12.55 -21.96 47.02
N SER A 817 12.79 -20.74 47.52
CA SER A 817 14.13 -20.12 47.57
C SER A 817 14.81 -20.24 48.95
N GLY A 818 14.12 -20.78 49.96
CA GLY A 818 14.66 -20.94 51.31
C GLY A 818 14.87 -19.61 52.06
N ILE A 819 14.30 -18.51 51.55
CA ILE A 819 14.41 -17.19 52.14
C ILE A 819 13.40 -17.05 53.29
N PRO A 820 13.85 -16.72 54.51
CA PRO A 820 12.94 -16.47 55.63
C PRO A 820 12.13 -15.19 55.36
N SER A 821 10.80 -15.26 55.55
CA SER A 821 9.89 -14.13 55.35
C SER A 821 9.76 -13.27 56.63
N ASN A 822 9.09 -12.11 56.53
CA ASN A 822 9.05 -11.13 57.63
C ASN A 822 8.33 -11.62 58.89
N ASP A 823 7.40 -12.56 58.77
CA ASP A 823 6.77 -13.27 59.90
C ASP A 823 7.74 -14.18 60.66
N ILE A 824 8.83 -14.62 60.03
CA ILE A 824 9.89 -15.40 60.69
C ILE A 824 10.99 -14.45 61.21
N LEU A 825 11.35 -13.44 60.42
CA LEU A 825 12.47 -12.55 60.71
C LEU A 825 12.18 -11.52 61.82
N PHE A 826 10.98 -10.94 61.83
CA PHE A 826 10.68 -9.76 62.66
C PHE A 826 9.51 -9.95 63.62
N TYR A 827 8.65 -10.96 63.39
CA TYR A 827 7.48 -11.20 64.24
C TYR A 827 7.89 -11.51 65.69
N GLY A 828 7.18 -10.90 66.63
CA GLY A 828 7.45 -11.01 68.07
C GLY A 828 8.38 -9.92 68.63
N ASN A 829 9.05 -9.14 67.79
CA ASN A 829 9.83 -7.97 68.24
C ASN A 829 8.91 -6.75 68.45
N SER A 830 8.88 -6.18 69.65
CA SER A 830 8.06 -5.01 69.97
C SER A 830 8.46 -3.75 69.17
N ALA A 831 9.74 -3.62 68.79
CA ALA A 831 10.22 -2.51 67.98
C ALA A 831 9.65 -2.55 66.55
N TYR A 832 9.52 -3.75 65.97
CA TYR A 832 8.93 -3.96 64.65
C TYR A 832 7.45 -3.57 64.61
N PHE A 833 6.66 -4.00 65.60
CA PHE A 833 5.25 -3.60 65.70
C PHE A 833 5.09 -2.10 65.96
N GLY A 834 5.94 -1.51 66.80
CA GLY A 834 5.95 -0.07 67.02
C GLY A 834 6.24 0.72 65.73
N GLU A 835 7.17 0.24 64.91
CA GLU A 835 7.50 0.85 63.62
C GLU A 835 6.36 0.75 62.62
N LEU A 836 5.69 -0.41 62.50
CA LEU A 836 4.52 -0.61 61.64
C LEU A 836 3.35 0.28 62.04
N VAL A 837 3.11 0.43 63.35
CA VAL A 837 2.04 1.29 63.88
C VAL A 837 2.34 2.76 63.58
N SER A 838 3.55 3.23 63.89
CA SER A 838 3.97 4.61 63.60
C SER A 838 3.86 4.95 62.10
N PHE A 839 4.30 4.03 61.24
CA PHE A 839 4.16 4.19 59.79
C PHE A 839 2.69 4.24 59.36
N SER A 840 1.86 3.34 59.89
CA SER A 840 0.43 3.27 59.59
C SER A 840 -0.33 4.54 60.00
N GLU A 841 0.00 5.13 61.15
CA GLU A 841 -0.56 6.41 61.60
C GLU A 841 -0.25 7.54 60.62
N GLU A 842 0.98 7.59 60.10
CA GLU A 842 1.40 8.60 59.13
C GLU A 842 0.68 8.44 57.79
N VAL A 843 0.53 7.20 57.31
CA VAL A 843 -0.19 6.87 56.08
C VAL A 843 -1.68 7.21 56.20
N VAL A 844 -2.33 6.90 57.33
CA VAL A 844 -3.76 7.22 57.54
C VAL A 844 -3.99 8.73 57.57
N ARG A 845 -3.11 9.51 58.22
CA ARG A 845 -3.21 10.98 58.20
C ARG A 845 -3.16 11.51 56.78
N LYS A 846 -2.20 11.01 55.98
CA LYS A 846 -2.05 11.42 54.58
C LYS A 846 -3.23 11.00 53.71
N LEU A 847 -3.82 9.83 53.96
CA LEU A 847 -5.03 9.36 53.28
C LEU A 847 -6.20 10.33 53.51
N VAL A 848 -6.45 10.72 54.76
CA VAL A 848 -7.52 11.67 55.11
C VAL A 848 -7.28 13.02 54.44
N ASP A 849 -6.04 13.52 54.46
CA ASP A 849 -5.67 14.79 53.81
C ASP A 849 -5.89 14.73 52.29
N ALA A 850 -5.51 13.63 51.64
CA ALA A 850 -5.73 13.44 50.20
C ALA A 850 -7.22 13.42 49.85
N ILE A 851 -8.06 12.77 50.66
CA ILE A 851 -9.52 12.75 50.45
C ILE A 851 -10.10 14.16 50.58
N LYS A 852 -9.67 14.94 51.59
CA LYS A 852 -10.13 16.33 51.77
C LYS A 852 -9.77 17.23 50.59
N GLN A 853 -8.66 16.96 49.90
CA GLN A 853 -8.19 17.71 48.73
C GLN A 853 -8.89 17.35 47.41
N GLU A 854 -9.65 16.25 47.33
CA GLU A 854 -10.38 15.88 46.12
C GLU A 854 -11.50 16.90 45.83
N PRO A 855 -11.57 17.53 44.65
CA PRO A 855 -12.56 18.58 44.37
C PRO A 855 -13.98 18.04 44.17
N SER A 856 -14.13 16.85 43.56
CA SER A 856 -15.45 16.28 43.25
C SER A 856 -16.12 15.72 44.51
N PRO A 857 -17.34 16.17 44.88
CA PRO A 857 -18.01 15.71 46.09
C PRO A 857 -18.38 14.22 46.02
N VAL A 858 -18.79 13.72 44.84
CA VAL A 858 -19.13 12.31 44.63
C VAL A 858 -17.89 11.42 44.73
N ALA A 859 -16.80 11.81 44.06
CA ALA A 859 -15.55 11.06 44.13
C ALA A 859 -14.95 11.08 45.54
N ARG A 860 -14.96 12.24 46.20
CA ARG A 860 -14.57 12.39 47.62
C ARG A 860 -15.37 11.45 48.52
N GLY A 861 -16.69 11.38 48.31
CA GLY A 861 -17.56 10.49 49.08
C GLY A 861 -17.26 9.01 48.86
N SER A 862 -17.02 8.60 47.61
CA SER A 862 -16.61 7.22 47.27
C SER A 862 -15.25 6.85 47.89
N MET A 863 -14.27 7.73 47.76
CA MET A 863 -12.93 7.54 48.33
C MET A 863 -12.96 7.46 49.85
N ALA A 864 -13.75 8.31 50.51
CA ALA A 864 -13.93 8.29 51.96
C ALA A 864 -14.55 6.97 52.43
N LEU A 865 -15.50 6.43 51.66
CA LEU A 865 -16.14 5.16 51.94
C LEU A 865 -15.19 3.96 51.76
N GLU A 866 -14.39 3.95 50.71
CA GLU A 866 -13.34 2.94 50.48
C GLU A 866 -12.26 2.99 51.58
N ALA A 867 -11.80 4.19 51.93
CA ALA A 867 -10.82 4.41 53.00
C ALA A 867 -11.34 3.96 54.37
N CYS A 868 -12.60 4.27 54.69
CA CYS A 868 -13.23 3.84 55.94
C CYS A 868 -13.25 2.31 56.04
N ASN A 869 -13.66 1.62 54.97
CA ASN A 869 -13.62 0.16 54.92
C ASN A 869 -12.20 -0.39 55.06
N CYS A 870 -11.22 0.20 54.36
CA CYS A 870 -9.83 -0.22 54.43
C CYS A 870 -9.26 -0.11 55.86
N ILE A 871 -9.50 1.01 56.54
CA ILE A 871 -9.05 1.24 57.92
C ILE A 871 -9.79 0.29 58.87
N ALA A 872 -11.12 0.21 58.78
CA ALA A 872 -11.94 -0.60 59.68
C ALA A 872 -11.58 -2.10 59.63
N LEU A 873 -11.17 -2.59 58.45
CA LEU A 873 -10.75 -3.97 58.29
C LEU A 873 -9.28 -4.20 58.69
N SER A 874 -8.41 -3.18 58.61
CA SER A 874 -6.96 -3.28 58.86
C SER A 874 -6.56 -3.14 60.34
N PHE A 875 -7.32 -2.36 61.11
CA PHE A 875 -7.01 -2.08 62.52
C PHE A 875 -8.07 -2.66 63.47
N LYS A 876 -7.65 -2.95 64.71
CA LYS A 876 -8.59 -3.15 65.81
C LYS A 876 -9.22 -1.82 66.18
N MET A 877 -10.54 -1.80 66.29
CA MET A 877 -11.28 -0.58 66.57
C MET A 877 -10.83 0.00 67.91
N SER A 878 -10.41 1.27 67.91
CA SER A 878 -10.02 2.05 69.08
C SER A 878 -10.78 3.38 69.05
N CYS A 879 -10.83 4.14 70.16
CA CYS A 879 -11.53 5.43 70.17
C CYS A 879 -11.03 6.40 69.08
N GLU A 880 -9.71 6.40 68.81
CA GLU A 880 -9.09 7.25 67.78
C GLU A 880 -9.43 6.77 66.36
N ILE A 881 -9.34 5.46 66.09
CA ILE A 881 -9.66 4.89 64.78
C ILE A 881 -11.16 5.03 64.48
N SER A 882 -12.02 4.85 65.49
CA SER A 882 -13.47 5.03 65.37
C SER A 882 -13.82 6.48 65.06
N ALA A 883 -13.12 7.45 65.64
CA ALA A 883 -13.32 8.87 65.33
C ALA A 883 -12.96 9.18 63.86
N ILE A 884 -11.84 8.65 63.37
CA ILE A 884 -11.43 8.81 61.96
C ILE A 884 -12.43 8.15 61.01
N CYS A 885 -12.90 6.93 61.33
CA CYS A 885 -13.89 6.23 60.51
C CYS A 885 -15.24 6.97 60.47
N PHE A 886 -15.66 7.58 61.58
CA PHE A 886 -16.87 8.40 61.63
C PHE A 886 -16.73 9.68 60.78
N GLU A 887 -15.58 10.35 60.85
CA GLU A 887 -15.27 11.51 60.00
C GLU A 887 -15.35 11.15 58.49
N LEU A 888 -14.76 10.01 58.11
CA LEU A 888 -14.81 9.49 56.74
C LEU A 888 -16.24 9.13 56.31
N LEU A 889 -17.04 8.52 57.19
CA LEU A 889 -18.45 8.18 56.90
C LEU A 889 -19.32 9.43 56.71
N GLU A 890 -19.08 10.48 57.50
CA GLU A 890 -19.77 11.76 57.32
C GLU A 890 -19.41 12.43 55.99
N MET A 891 -18.13 12.37 55.58
CA MET A 891 -17.72 12.82 54.24
C MET A 891 -18.36 11.97 53.14
N ALA A 892 -18.47 10.65 53.32
CA ALA A 892 -19.17 9.75 52.41
C ALA A 892 -20.67 10.08 52.30
N ARG A 893 -21.37 10.34 53.42
CA ARG A 893 -22.79 10.74 53.44
C ARG A 893 -23.08 12.06 52.73
N ARG A 894 -22.14 13.02 52.80
CA ARG A 894 -22.28 14.32 52.13
C ARG A 894 -22.04 14.22 50.62
N GLY A 895 -21.18 13.29 50.18
CA GLY A 895 -20.82 13.11 48.78
C GLY A 895 -21.69 12.09 48.02
N LEU A 896 -22.19 11.07 48.72
CA LEU A 896 -23.00 9.98 48.18
C LEU A 896 -24.45 10.11 48.69
N GLY A 897 -25.43 9.89 47.82
CA GLY A 897 -26.84 9.97 48.22
C GLY A 897 -27.20 8.92 49.29
N ALA A 898 -28.15 9.24 50.18
CA ALA A 898 -28.60 8.37 51.29
C ALA A 898 -29.17 6.99 50.85
N LYS A 899 -29.36 6.76 49.55
CA LYS A 899 -29.82 5.50 48.96
C LYS A 899 -28.67 4.57 48.52
N ASP A 900 -27.42 4.99 48.63
CA ASP A 900 -26.27 4.16 48.25
C ASP A 900 -26.19 2.88 49.10
N ARG A 901 -26.17 1.73 48.41
CA ARG A 901 -26.19 0.40 49.06
C ARG A 901 -24.88 0.08 49.77
N TYR A 902 -23.75 0.57 49.27
CA TYR A 902 -22.42 0.29 49.82
C TYR A 902 -22.19 1.11 51.10
N LEU A 903 -22.68 2.35 51.13
CA LEU A 903 -22.66 3.22 52.31
C LEU A 903 -23.47 2.61 53.46
N LYS A 904 -24.70 2.14 53.21
CA LYS A 904 -25.53 1.48 54.24
C LYS A 904 -24.87 0.23 54.80
N SER A 905 -24.27 -0.58 53.94
CA SER A 905 -23.56 -1.80 54.36
C SER A 905 -22.34 -1.48 55.23
N THR A 906 -21.59 -0.44 54.88
CA THR A 906 -20.43 0.01 55.67
C THR A 906 -20.83 0.59 57.02
N ILE A 907 -21.95 1.32 57.10
CA ILE A 907 -22.50 1.82 58.38
C ILE A 907 -22.88 0.65 59.29
N ASN A 908 -23.60 -0.35 58.75
CA ASN A 908 -23.96 -1.56 59.51
C ASN A 908 -22.72 -2.33 60.00
N LEU A 909 -21.66 -2.40 59.18
CA LEU A 909 -20.38 -2.98 59.57
C LEU A 909 -19.77 -2.24 60.77
N MET A 910 -19.74 -0.91 60.74
CA MET A 910 -19.19 -0.10 61.84
C MET A 910 -20.03 -0.19 63.11
N ASP A 911 -21.35 -0.28 63.00
CA ASP A 911 -22.26 -0.49 64.13
C ASP A 911 -22.05 -1.87 64.79
N SER A 912 -21.69 -2.90 64.00
CA SER A 912 -21.33 -4.23 64.52
C SER A 912 -20.03 -4.25 65.33
N TYR A 913 -19.06 -3.37 65.00
CA TYR A 913 -17.83 -3.23 65.78
C TYR A 913 -18.04 -2.42 67.07
N SER A 914 -18.97 -1.46 67.03
CA SER A 914 -19.35 -0.61 68.16
C SER A 914 -20.11 -1.36 69.27
N THR A 915 -20.68 -2.53 68.95
CA THR A 915 -21.45 -3.37 69.89
C THR A 915 -20.60 -4.46 70.59
N SER A 916 -19.29 -4.49 70.37
CA SER A 916 -18.37 -5.36 71.13
C SER A 916 -17.99 -4.71 72.50
N PRO A 917 -18.27 -5.36 73.64
CA PRO A 917 -18.27 -4.70 74.96
C PRO A 917 -16.88 -4.57 75.61
N GLN A 918 -15.86 -4.14 74.86
CA GLN A 918 -14.51 -3.90 75.42
C GLN A 918 -13.88 -2.54 75.09
N LEU A 919 -14.63 -1.59 74.51
CA LEU A 919 -14.05 -0.34 74.01
C LEU A 919 -14.24 0.92 74.89
N CYS A 920 -14.76 0.78 76.11
CA CYS A 920 -14.76 1.85 77.10
C CYS A 920 -14.51 1.29 78.50
N GLN A 921 -13.24 0.97 78.79
CA GLN A 921 -12.65 1.08 80.12
C GLN A 921 -11.14 1.33 79.99
#